data_AF-A0A1I8J5A2-F1
#
_entry.id   AF-A0A1I8J5A2-F1
#
_cell.length_a   1.000
_cell.length_b   1.000
_cell.length_c   1.000
_cell.angle_alpha   90.00
_cell.angle_beta   90.00
_cell.angle_gamma   90.00
#
_symmetry.space_group_name_H-M   'P 1'
#
loop_
_entity.id
_entity.type
_entity.pdbx_description
1 polymer ?
#
loop_
_entity_poly.entity_id
_entity_poly.type
_entity_poly.pdbx_seq_one_letter_code
_entity_poly.pdbx_strand_id
1 'polypeptide(L)'
;MELESTTVKTEPKNLLYSILDVPPISQCILLGLQHFITMMSGTAILPTLLFKALCITELSDQSAVISSTFFVMGLATLLQTVLGTRLPIIQGASAAFFVPTFAILASDSLSSCPVISLDSGNATHEIISATNNTPVWMERISTVGGTLAIASVFQVLLGATGLTAVMMHYIGPLVVAPTICLIGLSLVPIASASAGGNWLIALLVCLLIVIFSYVLDAINVPVPTVRQCRLHFVRLPLFKSFPVLLSVGITWALCGILTASGALPNNPKAWGYAVRTDTRSRAFAQADWFRLPYPGQFGTPRVLFVGVLGMMAGSLASIVESMGDYVAAAKLSGAPRPPAHAVNRGVIIEGVACILAGIFCLATGSTSYSENIGAIGITRVGSRRVIQYTAVIMLILGICPKAGAVFVSLPEPVIGGLFLAMFGMVAGVGLSSLQYADMSNQRNVFIVGNALAFGLGVPHWLKMSAPDGEGLSHAESLLADVNSGGSVVNPSLPRSNEVSTDVDTKQSDEQYTAESLEFYDIPFGRRLFAGRLPLNVMTEDANEKTEVADDSPNSAKKNLLYSILDVPPISQCILLGLQHFITMMSGTAILPTLLFKALCITELSDQSAVISSTFFVMGLATLLQTVLGTRLPIIQGASAAFMIPTFAILASDRLPACPADHVGNDSSIDGGAINSTTSSSPVWMERISFVGGTLAVSSLFQVIMGSTGFTAIMVRRIGPLVIAPTICLIGLSLVPVAASSASSNWYVAMLVCILVILFSYVLDGVLVPLPILSQRRIRCSGFALFKSFPVLLSVGIAWALCAILTVAGAFPSDPGAWSYAARTDIGSRAFTEAAWFRLPYPGQFGEPRILAVGILGMTAGVIVSVVESIGDYVAAARLSGAPRPPAHAINREDLSPQSDHIKGVIMEGVACILSGLFGVPTGSTSYSENIGAIGITRVGSRRVIMFSAVIMLFFGISPKSGAVFVSLPQPVVGGLFLAMFGMVAGVGLSSLQYANMNNQRNVFVVGYSIILGLALPHWLRSPSRSGGMSNDQAMLVGKEGASLIVLETLLTLLKNEIFVTGFAAFLLDNLLRGSPSDRGLVVEEDGADNADTGQRNDLDYYDIPFGVKLLGNWPRLHVLPFLPDYRLIKNDVKQKNTHPKSDQV
;
A
#
# COMPACT_ATOMS: atom_id res chain seq x y z
N MET A 1 -4.35 5.40 56.89
CA MET A 1 -5.30 5.05 55.82
C MET A 1 -4.50 4.91 54.55
N GLU A 2 -4.10 3.67 54.25
CA GLU A 2 -3.50 3.30 52.98
C GLU A 2 -4.59 3.39 51.90
N LEU A 3 -4.35 4.17 50.86
CA LEU A 3 -5.09 4.02 49.61
C LEU A 3 -4.25 3.10 48.71
N GLU A 4 -4.64 1.83 48.68
CA GLU A 4 -4.21 0.88 47.67
C GLU A 4 -4.57 1.44 46.29
N SER A 5 -3.54 1.78 45.51
CA SER A 5 -3.70 1.94 44.07
C SER A 5 -4.02 0.57 43.49
N THR A 6 -5.27 0.37 43.06
CA THR A 6 -5.69 -0.79 42.27
C THR A 6 -4.96 -0.78 40.94
N THR A 7 -3.76 -1.34 40.92
CA THR A 7 -3.09 -1.77 39.71
C THR A 7 -3.90 -2.92 39.15
N VAL A 8 -4.62 -2.68 38.04
CA VAL A 8 -5.21 -3.74 37.25
C VAL A 8 -4.06 -4.66 36.83
N LYS A 9 -3.90 -5.80 37.52
CA LYS A 9 -3.01 -6.87 37.10
C LYS A 9 -3.58 -7.43 35.80
N THR A 10 -3.11 -6.92 34.67
CA THR A 10 -3.21 -7.65 33.40
C THR A 10 -2.49 -8.98 33.60
N GLU A 11 -3.23 -10.08 33.66
CA GLU A 11 -2.63 -11.41 33.69
C GLU A 11 -1.67 -11.55 32.49
N PRO A 12 -0.38 -11.87 32.72
CA PRO A 12 0.55 -12.03 31.62
C PRO A 12 0.19 -13.31 30.86
N LYS A 13 -0.30 -13.18 29.63
CA LYS A 13 -0.46 -14.31 28.69
C LYS A 13 0.92 -14.99 28.48
N ASN A 14 1.18 -16.06 29.23
CA ASN A 14 2.26 -17.05 29.11
C ASN A 14 3.61 -16.53 28.56
N LEU A 15 4.31 -15.70 29.35
CA LEU A 15 5.75 -15.43 29.12
C LEU A 15 6.60 -16.50 29.82
N LEU A 16 7.61 -17.02 29.11
CA LEU A 16 8.53 -18.02 29.63
C LEU A 16 9.61 -17.38 30.51
N TYR A 17 10.03 -16.16 30.16
CA TYR A 17 10.86 -15.30 31.00
C TYR A 17 10.36 -13.85 30.91
N SER A 18 10.09 -13.24 32.06
CA SER A 18 9.77 -11.83 32.21
C SER A 18 11.02 -10.94 32.11
N ILE A 19 10.82 -9.63 32.04
CA ILE A 19 11.89 -8.62 31.83
C ILE A 19 12.98 -8.69 32.90
N LEU A 20 12.58 -8.91 34.14
CA LEU A 20 13.47 -8.94 35.30
C LEU A 20 14.05 -10.34 35.57
N ASP A 21 13.55 -11.37 34.89
CA ASP A 21 14.01 -12.73 35.10
C ASP A 21 15.43 -12.90 34.55
N VAL A 22 16.21 -13.75 35.23
CA VAL A 22 17.59 -14.06 34.85
C VAL A 22 17.66 -15.54 34.47
N PRO A 23 17.58 -15.88 33.17
CA PRO A 23 17.72 -17.26 32.72
C PRO A 23 19.13 -17.80 33.02
N PRO A 24 19.31 -19.13 33.09
CA PRO A 24 20.63 -19.75 33.16
C PRO A 24 21.55 -19.26 32.03
N ILE A 25 22.85 -19.12 32.32
CA ILE A 25 23.83 -18.57 31.36
C ILE A 25 23.81 -19.32 30.02
N SER A 26 23.70 -20.65 30.03
CA SER A 26 23.63 -21.46 28.81
C SER A 26 22.41 -21.14 27.94
N GLN A 27 21.26 -20.86 28.56
CA GLN A 27 20.06 -20.44 27.85
C GLN A 27 20.16 -18.99 27.39
N CYS A 28 20.75 -18.11 28.19
CA CYS A 28 21.04 -16.74 27.79
C CYS A 28 21.94 -16.67 26.56
N ILE A 29 22.97 -17.52 26.46
CA ILE A 29 23.85 -17.58 25.28
C ILE A 29 23.08 -18.10 24.07
N LEU A 30 22.31 -19.18 24.22
CA LEU A 30 21.54 -19.76 23.11
C LEU A 30 20.46 -18.82 22.58
N LEU A 31 19.66 -18.26 23.48
CA LEU A 31 18.62 -17.27 23.14
C LEU A 31 19.25 -15.97 22.66
N GLY A 32 20.39 -15.58 23.23
CA GLY A 32 21.12 -14.40 22.82
C GLY A 32 21.64 -14.51 21.38
N LEU A 33 22.16 -15.69 21.00
CA LEU A 33 22.54 -16.05 19.64
C LEU A 33 21.33 -16.06 18.71
N GLN A 34 20.19 -16.56 19.18
CA GLN A 34 18.93 -16.52 18.43
C GLN A 34 18.51 -15.08 18.09
N HIS A 35 18.52 -14.18 19.08
CA HIS A 35 18.21 -12.77 18.84
C HIS A 35 19.22 -12.10 17.90
N PHE A 36 20.52 -12.39 18.05
CA PHE A 36 21.55 -11.90 17.10
C PHE A 36 21.24 -12.33 15.67
N ILE A 37 21.03 -13.63 15.44
CA ILE A 37 20.78 -14.19 14.11
C ILE A 37 19.49 -13.64 13.50
N THR A 38 18.45 -13.44 14.31
CA THR A 38 17.17 -12.90 13.84
C THR A 38 17.32 -11.46 13.33
N MET A 39 18.23 -10.69 13.92
CA MET A 39 18.45 -9.27 13.56
C MET A 39 19.57 -9.04 12.55
N MET A 40 20.33 -10.08 12.27
CA MET A 40 21.45 -10.09 11.34
C MET A 40 21.04 -9.61 9.95
N SER A 41 19.79 -9.87 9.52
CA SER A 41 19.26 -9.37 8.25
C SER A 41 19.25 -7.86 8.17
N GLY A 42 18.95 -7.16 9.26
CA GLY A 42 19.04 -5.71 9.31
C GLY A 42 20.49 -5.25 9.44
N THR A 43 21.18 -5.69 10.50
CA THR A 43 22.48 -5.11 10.89
C THR A 43 23.63 -5.46 9.95
N ALA A 44 23.63 -6.64 9.33
CA ALA A 44 24.70 -7.06 8.41
C ALA A 44 24.44 -6.61 6.97
N ILE A 45 23.17 -6.57 6.55
CA ILE A 45 22.80 -6.47 5.14
C ILE A 45 22.47 -5.03 4.75
N LEU A 46 21.89 -4.18 5.62
CA LEU A 46 21.69 -2.77 5.29
C LEU A 46 22.99 -2.06 4.86
N PRO A 47 24.15 -2.24 5.54
CA PRO A 47 25.40 -1.64 5.08
C PRO A 47 25.77 -2.02 3.65
N THR A 48 25.44 -3.25 3.21
CA THR A 48 25.75 -3.72 1.85
C THR A 48 25.04 -2.92 0.76
N LEU A 49 23.90 -2.30 1.08
CA LEU A 49 23.16 -1.42 0.17
C LEU A 49 23.92 -0.12 -0.13
N LEU A 50 24.75 0.33 0.81
CA LEU A 50 25.53 1.55 0.66
C LEU A 50 26.91 1.30 0.04
N PHE A 51 27.40 0.06 0.00
CA PHE A 51 28.76 -0.22 -0.47
C PHE A 51 29.04 0.27 -1.87
N LYS A 52 28.10 0.07 -2.80
CA LYS A 52 28.30 0.55 -4.16
C LYS A 52 28.14 2.07 -4.28
N ALA A 53 27.23 2.69 -3.53
CA ALA A 53 27.12 4.15 -3.46
C ALA A 53 28.32 4.84 -2.77
N LEU A 54 28.99 4.13 -1.86
CA LEU A 54 30.22 4.55 -1.21
C LEU A 54 31.47 4.25 -2.06
N CYS A 55 31.34 3.57 -3.21
CA CYS A 55 32.45 3.11 -4.05
C CYS A 55 33.42 2.11 -3.36
N ILE A 56 32.94 1.24 -2.46
CA ILE A 56 33.77 0.22 -1.80
C ILE A 56 33.92 -1.00 -2.72
N THR A 57 35.06 -1.13 -3.39
CA THR A 57 35.35 -2.23 -4.34
C THR A 57 35.97 -3.45 -3.68
N GLU A 58 36.75 -3.28 -2.61
CA GLU A 58 37.48 -4.37 -1.96
C GLU A 58 36.59 -5.13 -0.97
N LEU A 59 36.57 -6.47 -1.07
CA LEU A 59 35.71 -7.31 -0.22
C LEU A 59 36.20 -7.38 1.24
N SER A 60 37.49 -7.18 1.46
CA SER A 60 38.11 -7.06 2.79
C SER A 60 37.55 -5.84 3.53
N ASP A 61 37.50 -4.68 2.88
CA ASP A 61 36.94 -3.43 3.40
C ASP A 61 35.44 -3.54 3.69
N GLN A 62 34.69 -4.15 2.78
CA GLN A 62 33.26 -4.44 2.99
C GLN A 62 33.03 -5.26 4.27
N SER A 63 33.85 -6.31 4.48
CA SER A 63 33.77 -7.14 5.68
C SER A 63 34.14 -6.37 6.96
N ALA A 64 35.12 -5.46 6.88
CA ALA A 64 35.55 -4.62 8.00
C ALA A 64 34.48 -3.60 8.41
N VAL A 65 33.75 -3.01 7.45
CA VAL A 65 32.63 -2.10 7.73
C VAL A 65 31.48 -2.84 8.42
N ILE A 66 31.14 -4.06 7.97
CA ILE A 66 30.13 -4.90 8.64
C ILE A 66 30.56 -5.26 10.06
N SER A 67 31.82 -5.66 10.23
CA SER A 67 32.39 -5.99 11.56
C SER A 67 32.30 -4.80 12.52
N SER A 68 32.66 -3.62 12.04
CA SER A 68 32.56 -2.37 12.81
C SER A 68 31.12 -2.02 13.16
N THR A 69 30.18 -2.32 12.25
CA THR A 69 28.74 -2.17 12.49
C THR A 69 28.28 -3.07 13.63
N PHE A 70 28.64 -4.36 13.64
CA PHE A 70 28.31 -5.25 14.76
C PHE A 70 28.87 -4.76 16.10
N PHE A 71 30.10 -4.26 16.10
CA PHE A 71 30.73 -3.77 17.31
C PHE A 71 29.99 -2.56 17.90
N VAL A 72 29.71 -1.54 17.08
CA VAL A 72 29.03 -0.33 17.56
C VAL A 72 27.57 -0.61 17.91
N MET A 73 26.86 -1.45 17.16
CA MET A 73 25.47 -1.83 17.49
C MET A 73 25.39 -2.70 18.74
N GLY A 74 26.41 -3.53 19.01
CA GLY A 74 26.56 -4.23 20.28
C GLY A 74 26.73 -3.26 21.46
N LEU A 75 27.59 -2.24 21.31
CA LEU A 75 27.76 -1.20 22.31
C LEU A 75 26.47 -0.39 22.53
N ALA A 76 25.80 0.02 21.45
CA ALA A 76 24.53 0.73 21.48
C ALA A 76 23.45 -0.07 22.22
N THR A 77 23.33 -1.36 21.93
CA THR A 77 22.38 -2.26 22.60
C THR A 77 22.66 -2.40 24.09
N LEU A 78 23.93 -2.50 24.47
CA LEU A 78 24.33 -2.55 25.88
C LEU A 78 23.95 -1.24 26.59
N LEU A 79 24.23 -0.09 25.98
CA LEU A 79 23.87 1.22 26.52
C LEU A 79 22.35 1.37 26.65
N GLN A 80 21.59 0.98 25.63
CA GLN A 80 20.13 1.14 25.60
C GLN A 80 19.45 0.26 26.65
N THR A 81 19.92 -0.97 26.80
CA THR A 81 19.39 -1.88 27.82
C THR A 81 19.84 -1.46 29.22
N VAL A 82 21.02 -0.85 29.42
CA VAL A 82 21.52 -0.45 30.75
C VAL A 82 21.01 0.90 31.22
N LEU A 83 21.21 1.93 30.40
CA LEU A 83 20.99 3.34 30.70
C LEU A 83 19.79 3.94 29.97
N GLY A 84 19.38 3.38 28.83
CA GLY A 84 18.25 3.87 28.04
C GLY A 84 16.89 3.51 28.66
N THR A 85 16.00 2.93 27.85
CA THR A 85 14.65 2.52 28.26
C THR A 85 14.65 1.34 29.23
N ARG A 86 15.73 0.56 29.28
CA ARG A 86 15.85 -0.71 30.04
C ARG A 86 14.86 -1.80 29.62
N LEU A 87 14.23 -1.65 28.47
CA LEU A 87 13.43 -2.70 27.84
C LEU A 87 14.35 -3.70 27.10
N PRO A 88 13.88 -4.93 26.81
CA PRO A 88 14.62 -5.92 26.04
C PRO A 88 14.67 -5.56 24.55
N ILE A 89 15.29 -4.43 24.22
CA ILE A 89 15.36 -3.87 22.87
C ILE A 89 16.81 -3.92 22.39
N ILE A 90 17.00 -4.39 21.16
CA ILE A 90 18.29 -4.39 20.49
C ILE A 90 18.34 -3.20 19.55
N GLN A 91 19.51 -2.54 19.51
CA GLN A 91 19.80 -1.45 18.62
C GLN A 91 20.52 -1.97 17.37
N GLY A 92 20.22 -1.41 16.21
CA GLY A 92 20.90 -1.76 14.96
C GLY A 92 20.89 -0.63 13.94
N ALA A 93 21.41 -0.92 12.74
CA ALA A 93 21.48 0.00 11.61
C ALA A 93 20.08 0.38 11.10
N SER A 94 19.77 1.68 11.03
CA SER A 94 18.46 2.16 10.56
C SER A 94 18.45 2.50 9.07
N ALA A 95 17.38 2.10 8.38
CA ALA A 95 17.09 2.54 7.02
C ALA A 95 16.62 4.01 6.96
N ALA A 96 16.19 4.61 8.07
CA ALA A 96 15.75 6.01 8.12
C ALA A 96 16.85 6.99 7.68
N PHE A 97 18.12 6.59 7.81
CA PHE A 97 19.26 7.39 7.37
C PHE A 97 19.64 7.18 5.90
N PHE A 98 19.05 6.24 5.18
CA PHE A 98 19.41 5.98 3.78
C PHE A 98 19.10 7.14 2.85
N VAL A 99 17.89 7.70 2.93
CA VAL A 99 17.51 8.82 2.07
C VAL A 99 18.45 10.02 2.29
N PRO A 100 18.74 10.46 3.53
CA PRO A 100 19.78 11.45 3.80
C PRO A 100 21.17 11.06 3.32
N THR A 101 21.61 9.81 3.53
CA THR A 101 22.93 9.33 3.10
C THR A 101 23.07 9.40 1.57
N PHE A 102 22.07 8.94 0.82
CA PHE A 102 22.09 9.04 -0.65
C PHE A 102 22.09 10.49 -1.12
N ALA A 103 21.34 11.38 -0.46
CA ALA A 103 21.37 12.81 -0.76
C ALA A 103 22.75 13.44 -0.51
N ILE A 104 23.45 13.03 0.56
CA ILE A 104 24.84 13.47 0.82
C ILE A 104 25.78 12.96 -0.29
N LEU A 105 25.65 11.70 -0.66
CA LEU A 105 26.51 11.06 -1.66
C LEU A 105 26.26 11.57 -3.08
N ALA A 106 25.10 12.16 -3.34
CA ALA A 106 24.77 12.76 -4.64
C ALA A 106 25.12 14.26 -4.73
N SER A 107 25.67 14.87 -3.68
CA SER A 107 26.14 16.27 -3.75
C SER A 107 27.31 16.41 -4.73
N ASP A 108 27.43 17.57 -5.39
CA ASP A 108 28.43 17.84 -6.44
C ASP A 108 29.88 17.57 -6.01
N SER A 109 30.18 17.72 -4.72
CA SER A 109 31.50 17.42 -4.15
C SER A 109 31.80 15.92 -4.04
N LEU A 110 30.77 15.07 -4.03
CA LEU A 110 30.82 13.63 -3.84
C LEU A 110 30.09 12.88 -4.98
N SER A 111 29.74 13.46 -6.13
CA SER A 111 28.81 12.80 -7.08
C SER A 111 29.43 11.64 -7.89
N SER A 112 30.73 11.66 -8.21
CA SER A 112 31.34 10.66 -9.12
C SER A 112 32.18 9.58 -8.43
N CYS A 113 31.88 8.29 -8.67
CA CYS A 113 32.87 7.21 -8.44
C CYS A 113 33.83 7.18 -9.65
N PRO A 114 35.17 7.23 -9.47
CA PRO A 114 36.09 7.11 -10.60
C PRO A 114 35.98 5.72 -11.23
N VAL A 115 35.69 5.69 -12.54
CA VAL A 115 35.64 4.45 -13.32
C VAL A 115 37.06 4.10 -13.75
N ILE A 116 37.59 2.97 -13.29
CA ILE A 116 38.84 2.41 -13.83
C ILE A 116 38.50 1.75 -15.17
N SER A 117 38.79 2.42 -16.28
CA SER A 117 38.74 1.83 -17.62
C SER A 117 39.94 0.90 -17.81
N LEU A 118 39.70 -0.42 -17.79
CA LEU A 118 40.62 -1.42 -18.30
C LEU A 118 40.55 -1.41 -19.83
N ASP A 119 41.16 -0.40 -20.45
CA ASP A 119 41.51 -0.50 -21.87
C ASP A 119 42.78 -1.35 -22.01
N SER A 120 42.63 -2.36 -22.85
CA SER A 120 43.63 -3.37 -23.18
C SER A 120 44.87 -2.75 -23.83
N GLY A 121 46.03 -3.02 -23.23
CA GLY A 121 47.33 -2.99 -23.92
C GLY A 121 48.32 -1.98 -23.37
N ASN A 122 49.32 -2.48 -22.64
CA ASN A 122 50.61 -1.84 -22.37
C ASN A 122 50.59 -0.40 -21.82
N ALA A 123 50.45 -0.26 -20.49
CA ALA A 123 51.27 0.68 -19.73
C ALA A 123 51.09 0.42 -18.22
N THR A 124 52.16 0.73 -17.51
CA THR A 124 52.37 0.64 -16.06
C THR A 124 51.26 1.28 -15.23
N HIS A 125 51.08 0.71 -14.03
CA HIS A 125 50.40 1.31 -12.89
C HIS A 125 50.60 2.83 -12.78
N GLU A 126 49.54 3.51 -12.32
CA GLU A 126 49.44 4.91 -11.88
C GLU A 126 48.65 5.84 -12.82
N ILE A 127 47.37 6.03 -12.49
CA ILE A 127 46.77 7.36 -12.52
C ILE A 127 46.22 7.64 -11.12
N ILE A 128 47.12 8.17 -10.30
CA ILE A 128 46.87 8.88 -9.06
C ILE A 128 46.23 10.21 -9.46
N SER A 129 44.94 10.39 -9.21
CA SER A 129 44.40 11.76 -9.12
C SER A 129 44.86 12.35 -7.79
N ALA A 130 45.83 13.26 -7.89
CA ALA A 130 46.54 13.89 -6.81
C ALA A 130 45.64 14.71 -5.87
N THR A 131 45.55 14.31 -4.59
CA THR A 131 46.01 15.07 -3.39
C THR A 131 45.54 14.41 -2.07
N ASN A 132 45.77 13.10 -1.92
CA ASN A 132 45.99 12.36 -0.65
C ASN A 132 45.89 10.86 -0.95
N ASN A 133 46.74 10.04 -0.34
CA ASN A 133 46.78 8.57 -0.49
C ASN A 133 45.54 7.83 0.09
N THR A 134 44.37 8.48 0.18
CA THR A 134 43.16 7.92 0.78
C THR A 134 42.19 7.45 -0.31
N PRO A 135 41.67 6.22 -0.25
CA PRO A 135 40.69 5.75 -1.22
C PRO A 135 39.40 6.57 -1.14
N VAL A 136 38.78 6.85 -2.29
CA VAL A 136 37.59 7.72 -2.43
C VAL A 136 36.45 7.33 -1.49
N TRP A 137 36.29 6.04 -1.21
CA TRP A 137 35.23 5.55 -0.32
C TRP A 137 35.42 5.99 1.15
N MET A 138 36.66 6.16 1.61
CA MET A 138 36.95 6.63 2.98
C MET A 138 36.53 8.09 3.16
N GLU A 139 36.72 8.93 2.14
CA GLU A 139 36.24 10.32 2.16
C GLU A 139 34.70 10.39 2.21
N ARG A 140 34.03 9.55 1.42
CA ARG A 140 32.56 9.47 1.40
C ARG A 140 32.00 9.01 2.75
N ILE A 141 32.51 7.89 3.28
CA ILE A 141 31.99 7.31 4.52
C ILE A 141 32.31 8.19 5.74
N SER A 142 33.46 8.87 5.76
CA SER A 142 33.81 9.80 6.84
C SER A 142 32.98 11.09 6.81
N THR A 143 32.55 11.53 5.62
CA THR A 143 31.61 12.66 5.48
C THR A 143 30.21 12.30 5.96
N VAL A 144 29.72 11.10 5.61
CA VAL A 144 28.45 10.56 6.13
C VAL A 144 28.51 10.39 7.65
N GLY A 145 29.60 9.83 8.17
CA GLY A 145 29.80 9.62 9.61
C GLY A 145 29.86 10.94 10.40
N GLY A 146 30.61 11.94 9.93
CA GLY A 146 30.72 13.23 10.61
C GLY A 146 29.44 14.06 10.57
N THR A 147 28.71 14.05 9.45
CA THR A 147 27.36 14.66 9.36
C THR A 147 26.37 13.99 10.30
N LEU A 148 26.33 12.67 10.33
CA LEU A 148 25.49 11.90 11.24
C LEU A 148 25.81 12.21 12.71
N ALA A 149 27.10 12.26 13.09
CA ALA A 149 27.50 12.55 14.46
C ALA A 149 26.97 13.91 14.94
N ILE A 150 27.09 14.95 14.12
CA ILE A 150 26.60 16.31 14.46
C ILE A 150 25.07 16.35 14.47
N ALA A 151 24.41 15.77 13.48
CA ALA A 151 22.95 15.68 13.45
C ALA A 151 22.37 14.92 14.65
N SER A 152 23.11 13.96 15.20
CA SER A 152 22.68 13.17 16.36
C SER A 152 22.76 13.95 17.68
N VAL A 153 23.55 15.02 17.76
CA VAL A 153 23.52 15.95 18.90
C VAL A 153 22.13 16.54 19.07
N PHE A 154 21.44 16.85 17.96
CA PHE A 154 20.04 17.31 18.00
C PHE A 154 19.11 16.26 18.63
N GLN A 155 19.28 14.97 18.30
CA GLN A 155 18.49 13.89 18.92
C GLN A 155 18.75 13.77 20.43
N VAL A 156 20.00 13.91 20.87
CA VAL A 156 20.35 13.96 22.29
C VAL A 156 19.69 15.15 22.99
N LEU A 157 19.73 16.35 22.38
CA LEU A 157 19.09 17.55 22.91
C LEU A 157 17.57 17.42 23.00
N LEU A 158 16.92 16.82 22.00
CA LEU A 158 15.48 16.54 22.03
C LEU A 158 15.10 15.62 23.20
N GLY A 159 15.87 14.56 23.42
CA GLY A 159 15.67 13.66 24.55
C GLY A 159 15.93 14.34 25.90
N ALA A 160 16.97 15.18 25.99
CA ALA A 160 17.34 15.89 27.21
C ALA A 160 16.35 16.99 27.62
N THR A 161 15.82 17.73 26.64
CA THR A 161 14.80 18.78 26.86
C THR A 161 13.43 18.19 27.22
N GLY A 162 13.21 16.91 26.94
CA GLY A 162 11.95 16.22 27.18
C GLY A 162 10.87 16.50 26.14
N LEU A 163 11.20 17.19 25.04
CA LEU A 163 10.29 17.43 23.93
C LEU A 163 9.78 16.10 23.34
N THR A 164 10.65 15.09 23.31
CA THR A 164 10.33 13.71 22.94
C THR A 164 9.15 13.14 23.73
N ALA A 165 9.09 13.36 25.06
CA ALA A 165 7.96 12.91 25.87
C ALA A 165 6.67 13.69 25.60
N VAL A 166 6.77 14.98 25.23
CA VAL A 166 5.61 15.77 24.79
C VAL A 166 5.07 15.21 23.46
N MET A 167 5.97 14.88 22.52
CA MET A 167 5.60 14.28 21.24
C MET A 167 4.89 12.92 21.42
N MET A 168 5.30 12.10 22.38
CA MET A 168 4.63 10.84 22.73
C MET A 168 3.15 11.00 23.09
N HIS A 169 2.72 12.18 23.56
CA HIS A 169 1.31 12.43 23.83
C HIS A 169 0.48 12.55 22.54
N TYR A 170 1.10 13.01 21.45
CA TYR A 170 0.45 13.24 20.16
C TYR A 170 0.66 12.08 19.17
N ILE A 171 1.67 11.23 19.40
CA ILE A 171 1.99 10.09 18.54
C ILE A 171 1.14 8.88 18.96
N GLY A 172 0.00 8.72 18.29
CA GLY A 172 -0.87 7.54 18.41
C GLY A 172 -0.55 6.45 17.38
N PRO A 173 -1.26 5.30 17.43
CA PRO A 173 -1.11 4.21 16.47
C PRO A 173 -1.35 4.64 15.01
N LEU A 174 -2.17 5.67 14.79
CA LEU A 174 -2.47 6.24 13.47
C LEU A 174 -1.30 6.99 12.83
N VAL A 175 -0.29 7.39 13.62
CA VAL A 175 0.95 8.01 13.14
C VAL A 175 2.03 6.94 12.98
N VAL A 176 2.16 6.07 13.98
CA VAL A 176 3.18 4.99 13.99
C VAL A 176 2.97 4.02 12.83
N ALA A 177 1.73 3.57 12.58
CA ALA A 177 1.46 2.54 11.59
C ALA A 177 1.81 2.96 10.15
N PRO A 178 1.34 4.13 9.62
CA PRO A 178 1.76 4.59 8.29
C PRO A 178 3.27 4.84 8.21
N THR A 179 3.90 5.35 9.27
CA THR A 179 5.34 5.68 9.28
C THR A 179 6.19 4.41 9.11
N ILE A 180 5.97 3.38 9.94
CA ILE A 180 6.68 2.10 9.83
C ILE A 180 6.37 1.40 8.51
N CYS A 181 5.11 1.47 8.05
CA CYS A 181 4.72 0.92 6.76
C CYS A 181 5.48 1.60 5.61
N LEU A 182 5.58 2.94 5.60
CA LEU A 182 6.32 3.71 4.59
C LEU A 182 7.81 3.40 4.57
N ILE A 183 8.44 3.14 5.73
CA ILE A 183 9.84 2.68 5.77
C ILE A 183 9.99 1.40 4.94
N GLY A 184 9.15 0.39 5.19
CA GLY A 184 9.15 -0.86 4.41
C GLY A 184 8.83 -0.65 2.92
N LEU A 185 7.83 0.17 2.60
CA LEU A 185 7.40 0.45 1.22
C LEU A 185 8.44 1.24 0.42
N SER A 186 9.16 2.17 1.05
CA SER A 186 10.16 3.02 0.39
C SER A 186 11.39 2.25 -0.11
N LEU A 187 11.65 1.06 0.44
CA LEU A 187 12.80 0.22 0.11
C LEU A 187 12.48 -0.85 -0.95
N VAL A 188 11.25 -0.86 -1.47
CA VAL A 188 10.82 -1.78 -2.53
C VAL A 188 11.70 -1.72 -3.79
N PRO A 189 12.08 -0.53 -4.33
CA PRO A 189 12.91 -0.47 -5.52
C PRO A 189 14.24 -1.22 -5.33
N ILE A 190 14.86 -1.05 -4.16
CA ILE A 190 16.12 -1.69 -3.79
C ILE A 190 15.95 -3.22 -3.70
N ALA A 191 14.94 -3.68 -2.97
CA ALA A 191 14.67 -5.12 -2.83
C ALA A 191 14.41 -5.78 -4.19
N SER A 192 13.65 -5.10 -5.05
CA SER A 192 13.32 -5.58 -6.39
C SER A 192 14.55 -5.63 -7.32
N ALA A 193 15.45 -4.66 -7.22
CA ALA A 193 16.67 -4.60 -8.01
C ALA A 193 17.64 -5.73 -7.61
N SER A 194 17.85 -5.93 -6.31
CA SER A 194 18.69 -7.03 -5.81
C SER A 194 18.09 -8.42 -6.11
N ALA A 195 16.76 -8.57 -6.02
CA ALA A 195 16.08 -9.81 -6.41
C ALA A 195 16.13 -10.05 -7.93
N GLY A 196 16.22 -8.98 -8.72
CA GLY A 196 16.27 -8.98 -10.18
C GLY A 196 17.39 -9.79 -10.80
N GLY A 197 18.49 -10.03 -10.08
CA GLY A 197 19.58 -10.89 -10.56
C GLY A 197 19.14 -12.33 -10.81
N ASN A 198 18.22 -12.87 -10.00
CA ASN A 198 17.49 -14.11 -10.26
C ASN A 198 16.28 -14.25 -9.32
N TRP A 199 15.08 -13.89 -9.82
CA TRP A 199 13.85 -13.95 -9.04
C TRP A 199 13.50 -15.35 -8.51
N LEU A 200 13.88 -16.42 -9.22
CA LEU A 200 13.59 -17.78 -8.77
C LEU A 200 14.29 -18.06 -7.43
N ILE A 201 15.54 -17.61 -7.30
CA ILE A 201 16.34 -17.82 -6.09
C ILE A 201 15.87 -16.87 -4.98
N ALA A 202 15.56 -15.63 -5.31
CA ALA A 202 15.00 -14.68 -4.34
C ALA A 202 13.67 -15.21 -3.74
N LEU A 203 12.78 -15.73 -4.59
CA LEU A 203 11.51 -16.34 -4.16
C LEU A 203 11.73 -17.66 -3.43
N LEU A 204 12.75 -18.44 -3.78
CA LEU A 204 13.13 -19.66 -3.04
C LEU A 204 13.53 -19.33 -1.60
N VAL A 205 14.34 -18.28 -1.38
CA VAL A 205 14.68 -17.82 -0.02
C VAL A 205 13.42 -17.48 0.75
N CYS A 206 12.52 -16.68 0.16
CA CYS A 206 11.26 -16.31 0.79
C CYS A 206 10.41 -17.54 1.15
N LEU A 207 10.27 -18.48 0.21
CA LEU A 207 9.51 -19.70 0.38
C LEU A 207 10.09 -20.59 1.48
N LEU A 208 11.42 -20.72 1.55
CA LEU A 208 12.08 -21.46 2.62
C LEU A 208 11.89 -20.77 3.99
N ILE A 209 11.91 -19.43 4.05
CA ILE A 209 11.65 -18.69 5.29
C ILE A 209 10.24 -19.02 5.78
N VAL A 210 9.26 -19.02 4.88
CA VAL A 210 7.86 -19.35 5.19
C VAL A 210 7.72 -20.80 5.66
N ILE A 211 8.34 -21.75 4.95
CA ILE A 211 8.28 -23.17 5.30
C ILE A 211 8.90 -23.42 6.67
N PHE A 212 10.08 -22.89 6.95
CA PHE A 212 10.74 -23.10 8.24
C PHE A 212 10.03 -22.39 9.39
N SER A 213 9.52 -21.18 9.16
CA SER A 213 8.87 -20.39 10.23
C SER A 213 7.50 -20.95 10.63
N TYR A 214 6.74 -21.52 9.68
CA TYR A 214 5.31 -21.80 9.89
C TYR A 214 4.85 -23.22 9.51
N VAL A 215 5.60 -23.96 8.69
CA VAL A 215 5.21 -25.33 8.28
C VAL A 215 5.98 -26.38 9.06
N LEU A 216 7.28 -26.17 9.27
CA LEU A 216 8.16 -27.08 10.02
C LEU A 216 8.36 -26.64 11.48
N ASP A 217 7.56 -25.70 11.96
CA ASP A 217 7.67 -25.11 13.31
C ASP A 217 7.50 -26.14 14.44
N ALA A 218 6.68 -27.17 14.22
CA ALA A 218 6.40 -28.24 15.17
C ALA A 218 7.52 -29.30 15.25
N ILE A 219 8.47 -29.30 14.31
CA ILE A 219 9.52 -30.32 14.25
C ILE A 219 10.69 -29.90 15.15
N ASN A 220 10.85 -30.63 16.26
CA ASN A 220 12.01 -30.47 17.14
C ASN A 220 13.15 -31.41 16.69
N VAL A 221 14.28 -30.82 16.32
CA VAL A 221 15.46 -31.57 15.87
C VAL A 221 16.29 -31.98 17.09
N PRO A 222 16.68 -33.26 17.24
CA PRO A 222 17.58 -33.70 18.29
C PRO A 222 19.01 -33.21 18.00
N VAL A 223 19.49 -32.23 18.76
CA VAL A 223 20.84 -31.68 18.65
C VAL A 223 21.73 -32.26 19.75
N PRO A 224 22.92 -32.81 19.44
CA PRO A 224 23.84 -33.29 20.46
C PRO A 224 24.38 -32.12 21.27
N THR A 225 24.09 -32.10 22.57
CA THR A 225 24.62 -31.14 23.53
C THR A 225 25.58 -31.86 24.47
N VAL A 226 26.79 -31.32 24.64
CA VAL A 226 27.78 -31.87 25.58
C VAL A 226 27.51 -31.28 26.95
N ARG A 227 27.08 -32.11 27.91
CA ARG A 227 26.94 -31.72 29.31
C ARG A 227 27.80 -32.68 30.14
N GLN A 228 28.73 -32.14 30.94
CA GLN A 228 29.66 -32.92 31.77
C GLN A 228 30.38 -34.05 31.02
N CYS A 229 31.00 -33.74 29.86
CA CYS A 229 31.75 -34.71 29.04
C CYS A 229 30.95 -35.94 28.54
N ARG A 230 29.62 -35.91 28.59
CA ARG A 230 28.73 -36.90 27.95
C ARG A 230 27.86 -36.23 26.89
N LEU A 231 27.69 -36.91 25.77
CA LEU A 231 26.86 -36.46 24.66
C LEU A 231 25.38 -36.75 24.97
N HIS A 232 24.57 -35.71 25.17
CA HIS A 232 23.13 -35.83 25.41
C HIS A 232 22.35 -35.18 24.26
N PHE A 233 21.38 -35.88 23.69
CA PHE A 233 20.52 -35.31 22.64
C PHE A 233 19.41 -34.47 23.28
N VAL A 234 19.41 -33.17 22.98
CA VAL A 234 18.37 -32.23 23.41
C VAL A 234 17.51 -31.88 22.20
N ARG A 235 16.19 -31.92 22.36
CA ARG A 235 15.23 -31.56 21.30
C ARG A 235 15.12 -30.03 21.23
N LEU A 236 15.64 -29.42 20.16
CA LEU A 236 15.59 -27.98 19.94
C LEU A 236 14.64 -27.65 18.77
N PRO A 237 13.79 -26.61 18.89
CA PRO A 237 12.90 -26.14 17.82
C PRO A 237 13.68 -25.35 16.75
N LEU A 238 14.60 -26.02 16.06
CA LEU A 238 15.59 -25.40 15.17
C LEU A 238 14.97 -24.55 14.04
N PHE A 239 13.90 -25.05 13.41
CA PHE A 239 13.22 -24.33 12.31
C PHE A 239 12.49 -23.08 12.78
N LYS A 240 11.89 -23.11 13.98
CA LYS A 240 11.23 -21.96 14.61
C LYS A 240 12.25 -20.91 15.09
N SER A 241 13.39 -21.36 15.59
CA SER A 241 14.41 -20.46 16.15
C SER A 241 15.30 -19.80 15.11
N PHE A 242 15.61 -20.48 14.00
CA PHE A 242 16.58 -19.99 13.00
C PHE A 242 16.08 -20.06 11.53
N PRO A 243 14.82 -19.69 11.22
CA PRO A 243 14.27 -19.88 9.88
C PRO A 243 15.07 -19.12 8.83
N VAL A 244 15.34 -17.83 9.06
CA VAL A 244 16.07 -16.97 8.11
C VAL A 244 17.47 -17.51 7.81
N LEU A 245 18.24 -17.87 8.84
CA LEU A 245 19.61 -18.37 8.67
C LEU A 245 19.63 -19.71 7.92
N LEU A 246 18.71 -20.62 8.24
CA LEU A 246 18.61 -21.91 7.55
C LEU A 246 18.24 -21.73 6.08
N SER A 247 17.30 -20.83 5.77
CA SER A 247 16.91 -20.52 4.40
C SER A 247 18.07 -19.95 3.59
N VAL A 248 18.79 -18.97 4.14
CA VAL A 248 19.97 -18.38 3.50
C VAL A 248 21.08 -19.40 3.34
N GLY A 249 21.38 -20.20 4.38
CA GLY A 249 22.43 -21.21 4.35
C GLY A 249 22.16 -22.32 3.32
N ILE A 250 20.93 -22.83 3.26
CA ILE A 250 20.52 -23.83 2.27
C ILE A 250 20.56 -23.25 0.85
N THR A 251 20.06 -22.03 0.67
CA THR A 251 20.07 -21.39 -0.65
C THR A 251 21.50 -21.08 -1.10
N TRP A 252 22.35 -20.58 -0.21
CA TRP A 252 23.77 -20.35 -0.49
C TRP A 252 24.48 -21.65 -0.85
N ALA A 253 24.23 -22.75 -0.12
CA ALA A 253 24.77 -24.06 -0.46
C ALA A 253 24.29 -24.54 -1.83
N LEU A 254 23.01 -24.37 -2.15
CA LEU A 254 22.45 -24.67 -3.47
C LEU A 254 23.11 -23.84 -4.57
N CYS A 255 23.29 -22.54 -4.36
CA CYS A 255 24.02 -21.66 -5.28
C CYS A 255 25.47 -22.13 -5.47
N GLY A 256 26.14 -22.59 -4.39
CA GLY A 256 27.46 -23.18 -4.44
C GLY A 256 27.51 -24.46 -5.28
N ILE A 257 26.52 -25.35 -5.13
CA ILE A 257 26.39 -26.57 -5.92
C ILE A 257 26.16 -26.24 -7.40
N LEU A 258 25.26 -25.29 -7.70
CA LEU A 258 24.97 -24.84 -9.07
C LEU A 258 26.18 -24.16 -9.73
N THR A 259 26.99 -23.45 -8.93
CA THR A 259 28.25 -22.84 -9.38
C THR A 259 29.28 -23.92 -9.68
N ALA A 260 29.43 -24.90 -8.79
CA ALA A 260 30.38 -26.01 -8.95
C ALA A 260 30.00 -26.96 -10.09
N SER A 261 28.70 -27.15 -10.37
CA SER A 261 28.20 -27.98 -11.47
C SER A 261 28.28 -27.29 -12.84
N GLY A 262 28.70 -26.02 -12.91
CA GLY A 262 28.75 -25.25 -14.14
C GLY A 262 27.39 -24.92 -14.76
N ALA A 263 26.30 -25.03 -13.98
CA ALA A 263 24.94 -24.76 -14.47
C ALA A 263 24.66 -23.26 -14.67
N LEU A 264 25.48 -22.39 -14.07
CA LEU A 264 25.35 -20.93 -14.14
C LEU A 264 26.31 -20.33 -15.20
N PRO A 265 25.90 -19.30 -15.95
CA PRO A 265 26.74 -18.71 -16.98
C PRO A 265 27.98 -18.03 -16.39
N ASN A 266 29.10 -18.08 -17.11
CA ASN A 266 30.36 -17.43 -16.71
C ASN A 266 30.45 -15.95 -17.16
N ASN A 267 29.56 -15.52 -18.07
CA ASN A 267 29.56 -14.16 -18.60
C ASN A 267 28.94 -13.19 -17.59
N PRO A 268 29.65 -12.11 -17.18
CA PRO A 268 29.13 -11.12 -16.22
C PRO A 268 27.82 -10.45 -16.63
N LYS A 269 27.55 -10.38 -17.94
CA LYS A 269 26.34 -9.78 -18.51
C LYS A 269 25.17 -10.76 -18.68
N ALA A 270 25.38 -12.05 -18.47
CA ALA A 270 24.34 -13.05 -18.67
C ALA A 270 23.42 -13.17 -17.45
N TRP A 271 22.13 -13.39 -17.71
CA TRP A 271 21.13 -13.61 -16.67
C TRP A 271 21.50 -14.82 -15.80
N GLY A 272 21.58 -14.63 -14.47
CA GLY A 272 21.99 -15.65 -13.52
C GLY A 272 23.47 -15.63 -13.10
N TYR A 273 24.31 -14.77 -13.67
CA TYR A 273 25.70 -14.61 -13.21
C TYR A 273 25.79 -14.13 -11.75
N ALA A 274 24.89 -13.23 -11.34
CA ALA A 274 24.82 -12.66 -9.99
C ALA A 274 24.61 -13.69 -8.86
N VAL A 275 24.22 -14.92 -9.22
CA VAL A 275 23.96 -16.03 -8.29
C VAL A 275 25.24 -16.73 -7.85
N ARG A 276 26.31 -16.61 -8.64
CA ARG A 276 27.51 -17.43 -8.44
C ARG A 276 28.24 -17.09 -7.15
N THR A 277 28.60 -18.11 -6.39
CA THR A 277 29.28 -17.95 -5.09
C THR A 277 30.79 -17.71 -5.22
N ASP A 278 31.41 -18.11 -6.34
CA ASP A 278 32.85 -17.99 -6.58
C ASP A 278 33.33 -16.53 -6.75
N THR A 279 32.45 -15.65 -7.19
CA THR A 279 32.73 -14.21 -7.36
C THR A 279 33.04 -13.51 -6.04
N ARG A 280 32.42 -13.95 -4.94
CA ARG A 280 32.52 -13.31 -3.61
C ARG A 280 33.17 -14.20 -2.54
N SER A 281 33.43 -15.47 -2.82
CA SER A 281 34.06 -16.40 -1.86
C SER A 281 35.49 -15.97 -1.45
N ARG A 282 36.16 -15.17 -2.29
CA ARG A 282 37.49 -14.59 -1.98
C ARG A 282 37.46 -13.65 -0.76
N ALA A 283 36.30 -13.09 -0.41
CA ALA A 283 36.12 -12.27 0.80
C ALA A 283 36.58 -13.01 2.07
N PHE A 284 36.26 -14.30 2.17
CA PHE A 284 36.59 -15.10 3.35
C PHE A 284 38.10 -15.39 3.47
N ALA A 285 38.79 -15.51 2.34
CA ALA A 285 40.23 -15.74 2.30
C ALA A 285 41.02 -14.47 2.62
N GLN A 286 40.52 -13.30 2.21
CA GLN A 286 41.19 -12.00 2.40
C GLN A 286 40.90 -11.35 3.76
N ALA A 287 39.80 -11.71 4.43
CA ALA A 287 39.44 -11.11 5.71
C ALA A 287 40.33 -11.59 6.88
N ASP A 288 40.74 -10.65 7.72
CA ASP A 288 41.48 -10.93 8.95
C ASP A 288 40.64 -11.70 9.97
N TRP A 289 41.31 -12.55 10.76
CA TRP A 289 40.67 -13.27 11.86
C TRP A 289 40.29 -12.37 13.04
N PHE A 290 41.11 -11.36 13.35
CA PHE A 290 40.90 -10.46 14.48
C PHE A 290 41.25 -9.03 14.08
N ARG A 291 40.31 -8.11 14.27
CA ARG A 291 40.49 -6.66 14.11
C ARG A 291 39.61 -5.95 15.12
N LEU A 292 40.22 -5.13 15.98
CA LEU A 292 39.47 -4.32 16.95
C LEU A 292 39.04 -3.01 16.26
N PRO A 293 37.72 -2.73 16.11
CA PRO A 293 37.26 -1.46 15.55
C PRO A 293 37.64 -0.31 16.48
N TYR A 294 38.15 0.78 15.92
CA TYR A 294 38.53 1.99 16.66
C TYR A 294 37.94 3.24 15.98
N PRO A 295 37.68 4.31 16.75
CA PRO A 295 37.11 5.55 16.22
C PRO A 295 38.03 6.19 15.16
N GLY A 296 37.47 6.70 14.07
CA GLY A 296 38.23 7.32 12.98
C GLY A 296 39.01 6.35 12.05
N GLN A 297 38.77 5.04 12.13
CA GLN A 297 39.51 4.04 11.33
C GLN A 297 39.30 4.14 9.80
N PHE A 298 38.20 4.77 9.35
CA PHE A 298 37.87 4.95 7.92
C PHE A 298 38.07 6.40 7.46
N GLY A 299 38.87 7.17 8.19
CA GLY A 299 39.11 8.59 7.93
C GLY A 299 38.63 9.49 9.07
N THR A 300 39.09 10.74 9.06
CA THR A 300 38.65 11.75 10.04
C THR A 300 37.24 12.23 9.70
N PRO A 301 36.30 12.28 10.68
CA PRO A 301 34.92 12.68 10.40
C PRO A 301 34.84 14.08 9.77
N ARG A 302 34.17 14.18 8.62
CA ARG A 302 33.93 15.44 7.89
C ARG A 302 32.45 15.78 7.90
N VAL A 303 32.12 17.06 7.76
CA VAL A 303 30.76 17.56 7.94
C VAL A 303 30.34 18.35 6.71
N LEU A 304 29.21 17.96 6.15
CA LEU A 304 28.49 18.67 5.10
C LEU A 304 27.20 19.27 5.70
N PHE A 305 27.09 20.60 5.71
CA PHE A 305 25.99 21.31 6.38
C PHE A 305 24.60 20.90 5.86
N VAL A 306 24.43 20.81 4.54
CA VAL A 306 23.18 20.34 3.90
C VAL A 306 22.85 18.91 4.34
N GLY A 307 23.88 18.07 4.46
CA GLY A 307 23.76 16.71 4.99
C GLY A 307 23.30 16.65 6.44
N VAL A 308 23.70 17.60 7.29
CA VAL A 308 23.26 17.67 8.69
C VAL A 308 21.74 17.86 8.77
N LEU A 309 21.17 18.76 7.96
CA LEU A 309 19.70 18.97 7.93
C LEU A 309 18.96 17.72 7.46
N GLY A 310 19.47 17.03 6.44
CA GLY A 310 18.93 15.74 6.00
C GLY A 310 19.00 14.67 7.08
N MET A 311 20.15 14.54 7.75
CA MET A 311 20.35 13.58 8.84
C MET A 311 19.50 13.91 10.09
N MET A 312 19.17 15.19 10.34
CA MET A 312 18.21 15.59 11.38
C MET A 312 16.79 15.13 11.07
N ALA A 313 16.37 15.17 9.79
CA ALA A 313 15.09 14.61 9.38
C ALA A 313 15.07 13.08 9.55
N GLY A 314 16.17 12.40 9.19
CA GLY A 314 16.36 10.96 9.43
C GLY A 314 16.33 10.58 10.91
N SER A 315 16.95 11.39 11.79
CA SER A 315 16.92 11.14 13.24
C SER A 315 15.52 11.36 13.82
N LEU A 316 14.76 12.35 13.34
CA LEU A 316 13.37 12.53 13.74
C LEU A 316 12.50 11.33 13.34
N ALA A 317 12.69 10.79 12.13
CA ALA A 317 12.02 9.57 11.68
C ALA A 317 12.40 8.36 12.56
N SER A 318 13.68 8.20 12.91
CA SER A 318 14.16 7.17 13.84
C SER A 318 13.53 7.28 15.23
N ILE A 319 13.35 8.51 15.75
CA ILE A 319 12.69 8.72 17.04
C ILE A 319 11.25 8.22 17.01
N VAL A 320 10.49 8.53 15.95
CA VAL A 320 9.10 8.07 15.80
C VAL A 320 9.02 6.55 15.70
N GLU A 321 9.96 5.93 14.98
CA GLU A 321 10.09 4.47 14.88
C GLU A 321 10.36 3.85 16.27
N SER A 322 11.39 4.33 16.97
CA SER A 322 11.80 3.84 18.29
C SER A 322 10.71 4.04 19.37
N MET A 323 9.92 5.10 19.29
CA MET A 323 8.78 5.30 20.18
C MET A 323 7.74 4.19 20.06
N GLY A 324 7.41 3.78 18.82
CA GLY A 324 6.53 2.66 18.55
C GLY A 324 7.08 1.35 19.13
N ASP A 325 8.38 1.14 18.95
CA ASP A 325 9.12 -0.02 19.46
C ASP A 325 9.14 -0.08 20.99
N TYR A 326 9.29 1.05 21.69
CA TYR A 326 9.27 1.07 23.15
C TYR A 326 7.92 0.62 23.70
N VAL A 327 6.82 1.06 23.08
CA VAL A 327 5.47 0.66 23.46
C VAL A 327 5.21 -0.81 23.14
N ALA A 328 5.63 -1.28 21.96
CA ALA A 328 5.47 -2.66 21.54
C ALA A 328 6.30 -3.64 22.39
N ALA A 329 7.56 -3.31 22.66
CA ALA A 329 8.45 -4.09 23.51
C ALA A 329 7.94 -4.19 24.95
N ALA A 330 7.48 -3.07 25.53
CA ALA A 330 6.89 -3.07 26.87
C ALA A 330 5.68 -4.01 26.93
N LYS A 331 4.77 -3.91 25.95
CA LYS A 331 3.57 -4.74 25.89
C LYS A 331 3.90 -6.23 25.74
N LEU A 332 4.73 -6.61 24.77
CA LEU A 332 5.06 -8.02 24.51
C LEU A 332 5.86 -8.63 25.64
N SER A 333 6.60 -7.82 26.39
CA SER A 333 7.39 -8.28 27.55
C SER A 333 6.60 -8.21 28.87
N GLY A 334 5.31 -7.86 28.84
CA GLY A 334 4.46 -7.79 30.03
C GLY A 334 4.74 -6.60 30.97
N ALA A 335 5.46 -5.57 30.48
CA ALA A 335 5.68 -4.33 31.21
C ALA A 335 4.54 -3.32 31.00
N PRO A 336 4.34 -2.40 31.97
CA PRO A 336 3.49 -1.22 31.76
C PRO A 336 4.08 -0.34 30.67
N ARG A 337 3.23 0.54 30.08
CA ARG A 337 3.68 1.52 29.09
C ARG A 337 4.83 2.37 29.65
N PRO A 338 5.88 2.62 28.85
CA PRO A 338 7.07 3.31 29.34
C PRO A 338 6.71 4.75 29.75
N PRO A 339 7.12 5.20 30.95
CA PRO A 339 6.88 6.58 31.38
C PRO A 339 7.75 7.56 30.57
N ALA A 340 7.33 8.82 30.52
CA ALA A 340 8.01 9.92 29.79
C ALA A 340 9.53 9.97 30.02
N HIS A 341 9.98 9.86 31.27
CA HIS A 341 11.41 9.91 31.62
C HIS A 341 12.20 8.71 31.07
N ALA A 342 11.57 7.54 30.92
CA ALA A 342 12.22 6.36 30.35
C ALA A 342 12.34 6.50 28.83
N VAL A 343 11.33 7.07 28.17
CA VAL A 343 11.37 7.38 26.73
C VAL A 343 12.44 8.43 26.42
N ASN A 344 12.48 9.54 27.18
CA ASN A 344 13.50 10.58 27.03
C ASN A 344 14.90 10.00 27.18
N ARG A 345 15.14 9.17 28.19
CA ARG A 345 16.42 8.45 28.36
C ARG A 345 16.73 7.50 27.22
N GLY A 346 15.72 6.79 26.70
CA GLY A 346 15.85 5.94 25.52
C GLY A 346 16.38 6.72 24.32
N VAL A 347 15.75 7.85 24.01
CA VAL A 347 16.13 8.70 22.86
C VAL A 347 17.48 9.39 23.06
N ILE A 348 17.83 9.78 24.29
CA ILE A 348 19.19 10.28 24.60
C ILE A 348 20.24 9.22 24.25
N ILE A 349 20.04 7.98 24.71
CA ILE A 349 21.01 6.91 24.51
C ILE A 349 21.06 6.47 23.04
N GLU A 350 19.93 6.48 22.34
CA GLU A 350 19.87 6.28 20.88
C GLU A 350 20.64 7.37 20.12
N GLY A 351 20.46 8.66 20.50
CA GLY A 351 21.27 9.75 19.95
C GLY A 351 22.76 9.58 20.23
N VAL A 352 23.14 9.16 21.43
CA VAL A 352 24.54 8.81 21.77
C VAL A 352 25.05 7.64 20.92
N ALA A 353 24.22 6.63 20.67
CA ALA A 353 24.56 5.51 19.79
C ALA A 353 24.78 5.97 18.34
N CYS A 354 23.97 6.92 17.83
CA CYS A 354 24.18 7.52 16.52
C CYS A 354 25.46 8.38 16.46
N ILE A 355 25.81 9.09 17.53
CA ILE A 355 27.10 9.80 17.64
C ILE A 355 28.26 8.80 17.55
N LEU A 356 28.19 7.69 18.31
CA LEU A 356 29.19 6.63 18.24
C LEU A 356 29.26 6.02 16.84
N ALA A 357 28.12 5.79 16.18
CA ALA A 357 28.06 5.33 14.81
C ALA A 357 28.80 6.29 13.86
N GLY A 358 28.57 7.59 14.00
CA GLY A 358 29.25 8.61 13.19
C GLY A 358 30.75 8.68 13.44
N ILE A 359 31.21 8.59 14.69
CA ILE A 359 32.65 8.64 15.07
C ILE A 359 33.41 7.39 14.57
N PHE A 360 32.77 6.22 14.60
CA PHE A 360 33.34 4.99 14.03
C PHE A 360 33.18 4.93 12.50
N CYS A 361 32.65 5.99 11.89
CA CYS A 361 32.40 6.12 10.46
C CYS A 361 31.56 4.97 9.91
N LEU A 362 30.45 4.64 10.58
CA LEU A 362 29.44 3.74 10.05
C LEU A 362 28.65 4.43 8.94
N ALA A 363 28.22 3.65 7.96
CA ALA A 363 27.41 4.13 6.84
C ALA A 363 25.97 4.50 7.24
N THR A 364 25.52 4.14 8.45
CA THR A 364 24.16 4.33 8.96
C THR A 364 24.14 4.66 10.45
N GLY A 365 23.05 5.29 10.92
CA GLY A 365 22.79 5.51 12.34
C GLY A 365 22.14 4.33 13.04
N SER A 366 21.95 4.47 14.36
CA SER A 366 21.40 3.45 15.25
C SER A 366 19.92 3.69 15.53
N THR A 367 19.11 2.65 15.55
CA THR A 367 17.70 2.70 15.97
C THR A 367 17.28 1.40 16.67
N SER A 368 16.09 1.41 17.26
CA SER A 368 15.45 0.22 17.84
C SER A 368 14.96 -0.73 16.74
N TYR A 369 15.17 -2.03 16.90
CA TYR A 369 14.72 -3.01 15.91
C TYR A 369 13.41 -3.69 16.29
N SER A 370 12.44 -3.52 15.40
CA SER A 370 11.13 -4.15 15.46
C SER A 370 11.17 -5.67 15.29
N GLU A 371 12.18 -6.25 14.61
CA GLU A 371 12.31 -7.70 14.43
C GLU A 371 12.58 -8.42 15.76
N ASN A 372 13.37 -7.81 16.63
CA ASN A 372 13.61 -8.34 17.98
C ASN A 372 12.32 -8.37 18.79
N ILE A 373 11.52 -7.30 18.69
CA ILE A 373 10.25 -7.17 19.38
C ILE A 373 9.27 -8.23 18.86
N GLY A 374 9.23 -8.45 17.55
CA GLY A 374 8.56 -9.59 16.92
C GLY A 374 9.06 -10.92 17.52
N ALA A 375 10.37 -11.16 17.57
CA ALA A 375 10.92 -12.39 18.12
C ALA A 375 10.47 -12.66 19.56
N ILE A 376 10.40 -11.65 20.43
CA ILE A 376 9.87 -11.75 21.81
C ILE A 376 8.43 -12.28 21.82
N GLY A 377 7.60 -11.82 20.88
CA GLY A 377 6.22 -12.32 20.73
C GLY A 377 6.13 -13.82 20.40
N ILE A 378 7.12 -14.38 19.69
CA ILE A 378 7.20 -15.82 19.35
C ILE A 378 7.83 -16.62 20.49
N THR A 379 9.01 -16.19 20.94
CA THR A 379 9.83 -16.93 21.89
C THR A 379 9.27 -16.87 23.29
N ARG A 380 8.43 -15.87 23.59
CA ARG A 380 7.90 -15.58 24.92
C ARG A 380 9.02 -15.31 25.94
N VAL A 381 10.17 -14.85 25.47
CA VAL A 381 11.33 -14.49 26.31
C VAL A 381 11.50 -12.98 26.25
N GLY A 382 11.01 -12.29 27.27
CA GLY A 382 11.16 -10.83 27.44
C GLY A 382 12.34 -10.42 28.32
N SER A 383 13.20 -11.36 28.75
CA SER A 383 14.30 -11.07 29.68
C SER A 383 15.33 -10.12 29.07
N ARG A 384 15.59 -9.01 29.76
CA ARG A 384 16.62 -8.05 29.39
C ARG A 384 18.02 -8.66 29.41
N ARG A 385 18.27 -9.66 30.26
CA ARG A 385 19.60 -10.30 30.37
C ARG A 385 19.98 -11.01 29.08
N VAL A 386 19.03 -11.69 28.45
CA VAL A 386 19.24 -12.35 27.14
C VAL A 386 19.75 -11.36 26.11
N ILE A 387 19.12 -10.19 26.04
CA ILE A 387 19.49 -9.11 25.13
C ILE A 387 20.88 -8.54 25.42
N GLN A 388 21.27 -8.46 26.70
CA GLN A 388 22.64 -8.06 27.08
C GLN A 388 23.68 -9.09 26.63
N TYR A 389 23.37 -10.39 26.69
CA TYR A 389 24.24 -11.43 26.12
C TYR A 389 24.30 -11.34 24.60
N THR A 390 23.19 -11.00 23.93
CA THR A 390 23.21 -10.69 22.48
C THR A 390 24.17 -9.54 22.16
N ALA A 391 24.15 -8.46 22.94
CA ALA A 391 25.09 -7.34 22.77
C ALA A 391 26.55 -7.78 22.91
N VAL A 392 26.87 -8.63 23.88
CA VAL A 392 28.21 -9.19 24.05
C VAL A 392 28.61 -10.09 22.87
N ILE A 393 27.68 -10.90 22.35
CA ILE A 393 27.92 -11.72 21.15
C ILE A 393 28.22 -10.82 19.94
N MET A 394 27.46 -9.73 19.75
CA MET A 394 27.70 -8.75 18.68
C MET A 394 29.08 -8.09 18.79
N LEU A 395 29.51 -7.73 20.01
CA LEU A 395 30.86 -7.19 20.24
C LEU A 395 31.95 -8.20 19.86
N ILE A 396 31.81 -9.46 20.25
CA ILE A 396 32.77 -10.53 19.92
C ILE A 396 32.83 -10.76 18.42
N LEU A 397 31.66 -10.84 17.75
CA LEU A 397 31.61 -11.01 16.30
C LEU A 397 32.11 -9.77 15.55
N GLY A 398 31.94 -8.58 16.10
CA GLY A 398 32.49 -7.34 15.53
C GLY A 398 34.01 -7.22 15.64
N ILE A 399 34.66 -8.01 16.50
CA ILE A 399 36.12 -8.13 16.56
C ILE A 399 36.65 -9.14 15.52
N CYS A 400 35.77 -9.94 14.90
CA CYS A 400 36.13 -10.96 13.92
C CYS A 400 35.59 -10.62 12.52
N PRO A 401 36.35 -9.91 11.66
CA PRO A 401 35.93 -9.55 10.31
C PRO A 401 35.51 -10.72 9.42
N LYS A 402 36.00 -11.94 9.69
CA LYS A 402 35.51 -13.15 9.02
C LYS A 402 34.02 -13.39 9.20
N ALA A 403 33.46 -13.02 10.36
CA ALA A 403 32.01 -13.04 10.55
C ALA A 403 31.31 -12.10 9.55
N GLY A 404 31.86 -10.91 9.31
CA GLY A 404 31.41 -10.00 8.26
C GLY A 404 31.59 -10.57 6.84
N ALA A 405 32.70 -11.25 6.58
CA ALA A 405 33.01 -11.84 5.27
C ALA A 405 32.03 -12.95 4.85
N VAL A 406 31.45 -13.69 5.80
CA VAL A 406 30.36 -14.64 5.52
C VAL A 406 29.17 -13.93 4.86
N PHE A 407 28.81 -12.73 5.32
CA PHE A 407 27.69 -11.97 4.74
C PHE A 407 28.03 -11.32 3.41
N VAL A 408 29.27 -10.84 3.24
CA VAL A 408 29.76 -10.34 1.94
C VAL A 408 29.74 -11.47 0.89
N SER A 409 29.95 -12.72 1.29
CA SER A 409 29.92 -13.87 0.38
C SER A 409 28.52 -14.24 -0.15
N LEU A 410 27.45 -13.63 0.37
CA LEU A 410 26.09 -13.90 -0.07
C LEU A 410 25.84 -13.33 -1.48
N PRO A 411 25.30 -14.13 -2.41
CA PRO A 411 24.87 -13.64 -3.71
C PRO A 411 23.77 -12.59 -3.60
N GLU A 412 23.75 -11.61 -4.51
CA GLU A 412 22.76 -10.53 -4.52
C GLU A 412 21.31 -11.01 -4.57
N PRO A 413 20.94 -12.04 -5.37
CA PRO A 413 19.56 -12.53 -5.39
C PRO A 413 19.11 -13.14 -4.06
N VAL A 414 20.05 -13.72 -3.29
CA VAL A 414 19.77 -14.26 -1.94
C VAL A 414 19.49 -13.10 -0.98
N ILE A 415 20.28 -12.03 -1.06
CA ILE A 415 20.07 -10.78 -0.32
C ILE A 415 18.73 -10.14 -0.70
N GLY A 416 18.40 -10.08 -1.99
CA GLY A 416 17.11 -9.58 -2.48
C GLY A 416 15.91 -10.35 -1.95
N GLY A 417 15.98 -11.69 -1.92
CA GLY A 417 14.95 -12.52 -1.30
C GLY A 417 14.77 -12.25 0.19
N LEU A 418 15.87 -12.00 0.90
CA LEU A 418 15.82 -11.63 2.32
C LEU A 418 15.21 -10.24 2.53
N PHE A 419 15.51 -9.26 1.66
CA PHE A 419 14.88 -7.94 1.72
C PHE A 419 13.37 -8.00 1.46
N LEU A 420 12.91 -8.78 0.48
CA LEU A 420 11.48 -8.97 0.24
C LEU A 420 10.76 -9.53 1.47
N ALA A 421 11.36 -10.51 2.16
CA ALA A 421 10.80 -11.07 3.38
C ALA A 421 10.84 -10.10 4.57
N MET A 422 11.97 -9.41 4.77
CA MET A 422 12.19 -8.50 5.90
C MET A 422 11.35 -7.24 5.79
N PHE A 423 11.43 -6.51 4.67
CA PHE A 423 10.61 -5.32 4.46
C PHE A 423 9.12 -5.66 4.42
N GLY A 424 8.77 -6.87 3.94
CA GLY A 424 7.44 -7.44 4.06
C GLY A 424 6.99 -7.52 5.52
N MET A 425 7.80 -8.14 6.38
CA MET A 425 7.50 -8.23 7.82
C MET A 425 7.41 -6.86 8.48
N VAL A 426 8.33 -5.92 8.19
CA VAL A 426 8.32 -4.55 8.75
C VAL A 426 7.03 -3.81 8.36
N ALA A 427 6.66 -3.84 7.07
CA ALA A 427 5.41 -3.25 6.60
C ALA A 427 4.19 -3.87 7.30
N GLY A 428 4.19 -5.19 7.48
CA GLY A 428 3.17 -5.92 8.22
C GLY A 428 3.07 -5.50 9.68
N VAL A 429 4.19 -5.37 10.39
CA VAL A 429 4.25 -4.94 11.80
C VAL A 429 3.73 -3.51 11.95
N GLY A 430 4.10 -2.60 11.03
CA GLY A 430 3.53 -1.26 10.96
C GLY A 430 2.00 -1.31 10.86
N LEU A 431 1.45 -2.06 9.89
CA LEU A 431 0.00 -2.22 9.72
C LEU A 431 -0.67 -2.92 10.90
N SER A 432 0.01 -3.83 11.59
CA SER A 432 -0.52 -4.52 12.77
C SER A 432 -0.78 -3.58 13.94
N SER A 433 -0.11 -2.42 13.98
CA SER A 433 -0.33 -1.40 15.02
C SER A 433 -1.69 -0.72 14.87
N LEU A 434 -2.32 -0.78 13.69
CA LEU A 434 -3.68 -0.25 13.45
C LEU A 434 -4.75 -0.96 14.28
N GLN A 435 -4.51 -2.19 14.74
CA GLN A 435 -5.45 -2.93 15.60
C GLN A 435 -5.72 -2.23 16.95
N TYR A 436 -4.88 -1.26 17.32
CA TYR A 436 -5.03 -0.47 18.54
C TYR A 436 -5.80 0.84 18.33
N ALA A 437 -6.16 1.14 17.09
CA ALA A 437 -7.05 2.23 16.74
C ALA A 437 -8.40 1.67 16.29
N ASP A 438 -9.46 2.41 16.57
CA ASP A 438 -10.78 2.06 16.06
C ASP A 438 -10.85 2.34 14.56
N MET A 439 -10.69 1.30 13.74
CA MET A 439 -10.76 1.37 12.29
C MET A 439 -12.21 1.31 11.76
N SER A 440 -13.22 1.25 12.63
CA SER A 440 -14.61 1.48 12.25
C SER A 440 -14.90 2.98 12.06
N ASN A 441 -14.12 3.84 12.72
CA ASN A 441 -14.20 5.28 12.57
C ASN A 441 -13.52 5.74 11.27
N GLN A 442 -14.30 6.33 10.38
CA GLN A 442 -13.83 6.77 9.06
C GLN A 442 -12.74 7.83 9.12
N ARG A 443 -12.71 8.64 10.17
CA ARG A 443 -11.64 9.61 10.40
C ARG A 443 -10.27 8.91 10.47
N ASN A 444 -10.21 7.79 11.18
CA ASN A 444 -8.97 7.03 11.36
C ASN A 444 -8.54 6.36 10.04
N VAL A 445 -9.51 5.78 9.34
CA VAL A 445 -9.35 5.19 8.00
C VAL A 445 -8.75 6.20 7.02
N PHE A 446 -9.31 7.41 6.97
CA PHE A 446 -8.84 8.47 6.09
C PHE A 446 -7.43 8.97 6.45
N ILE A 447 -7.13 9.17 7.73
CA ILE A 447 -5.81 9.65 8.19
C ILE A 447 -4.72 8.67 7.75
N VAL A 448 -4.90 7.38 8.01
CA VAL A 448 -3.91 6.33 7.69
C VAL A 448 -3.69 6.26 6.18
N GLY A 449 -4.79 6.21 5.43
CA GLY A 449 -4.72 6.08 3.98
C GLY A 449 -4.08 7.29 3.28
N ASN A 450 -4.44 8.51 3.70
CA ASN A 450 -3.80 9.71 3.17
C ASN A 450 -2.33 9.83 3.58
N ALA A 451 -1.97 9.48 4.82
CA ALA A 451 -0.58 9.48 5.24
C ALA A 451 0.30 8.59 4.35
N LEU A 452 -0.19 7.39 3.99
CA LEU A 452 0.50 6.50 3.04
C LEU A 452 0.56 7.10 1.62
N ALA A 453 -0.55 7.68 1.13
CA ALA A 453 -0.59 8.28 -0.21
C ALA A 453 0.36 9.48 -0.36
N PHE A 454 0.37 10.41 0.59
CA PHE A 454 1.32 11.53 0.58
C PHE A 454 2.77 11.06 0.78
N GLY A 455 2.96 10.07 1.67
CA GLY A 455 4.28 9.50 1.96
C GLY A 455 4.94 8.80 0.76
N LEU A 456 4.17 8.26 -0.18
CA LEU A 456 4.68 7.71 -1.44
C LEU A 456 4.67 8.74 -2.58
N GLY A 457 3.63 9.58 -2.66
CA GLY A 457 3.40 10.47 -3.79
C GLY A 457 4.34 11.68 -3.85
N VAL A 458 4.58 12.34 -2.72
CA VAL A 458 5.44 13.54 -2.69
C VAL A 458 6.89 13.20 -3.05
N PRO A 459 7.53 12.16 -2.46
CA PRO A 459 8.89 11.78 -2.85
C PRO A 459 8.99 11.34 -4.31
N HIS A 460 7.97 10.62 -4.82
CA HIS A 460 7.93 10.22 -6.24
C HIS A 460 7.89 11.44 -7.17
N TRP A 461 7.10 12.46 -6.84
CA TRP A 461 7.06 13.70 -7.60
C TRP A 461 8.39 14.47 -7.55
N LEU A 462 8.97 14.65 -6.36
CA LEU A 462 10.24 15.37 -6.20
C LEU A 462 11.36 14.78 -7.06
N LYS A 463 11.38 13.45 -7.24
CA LYS A 463 12.30 12.76 -8.14
C LYS A 463 12.09 13.12 -9.61
N MET A 464 10.85 13.28 -10.03
CA MET A 464 10.49 13.58 -11.42
C MET A 464 10.68 15.07 -11.76
N SER A 465 10.66 15.97 -10.78
CA SER A 465 10.68 17.42 -10.97
C SER A 465 11.99 18.13 -10.63
N ALA A 466 13.06 17.42 -10.26
CA ALA A 466 14.37 18.03 -10.05
C ALA A 466 14.87 18.68 -11.37
N PRO A 467 15.13 20.01 -11.39
CA PRO A 467 15.75 20.67 -12.53
C PRO A 467 17.21 20.24 -12.57
N ASP A 468 17.62 19.73 -13.72
CA ASP A 468 18.86 18.97 -13.94
C ASP A 468 18.85 17.62 -13.19
N GLY A 469 18.83 16.54 -13.98
CA GLY A 469 18.78 15.16 -13.51
C GLY A 469 20.03 14.68 -12.76
N GLU A 470 20.66 15.52 -11.94
CA GLU A 470 21.95 15.24 -11.29
C GLU A 470 21.92 15.27 -9.74
N GLY A 471 20.90 15.81 -9.09
CA GLY A 471 20.89 15.89 -7.61
C GLY A 471 20.26 14.68 -6.90
N LEU A 472 19.03 14.32 -7.26
CA LEU A 472 18.25 13.25 -6.60
C LEU A 472 18.01 12.04 -7.51
N SER A 473 17.92 12.28 -8.82
CA SER A 473 17.98 11.22 -9.84
C SER A 473 19.38 10.69 -10.04
N HIS A 474 20.44 11.36 -9.57
CA HIS A 474 21.79 10.77 -9.50
C HIS A 474 21.99 9.97 -8.22
N ALA A 475 21.29 10.28 -7.13
CA ALA A 475 21.15 9.34 -6.01
C ALA A 475 20.42 8.06 -6.45
N GLU A 476 19.44 8.16 -7.35
CA GLU A 476 18.73 7.01 -7.92
C GLU A 476 19.32 6.41 -9.20
N SER A 477 20.08 7.14 -10.01
CA SER A 477 20.93 6.58 -11.06
C SER A 477 22.15 5.97 -10.40
N LEU A 478 22.63 6.47 -9.26
CA LEU A 478 23.44 5.66 -8.37
C LEU A 478 22.61 4.46 -7.90
N LEU A 479 21.37 4.53 -7.41
CA LEU A 479 20.60 3.32 -7.04
C LEU A 479 20.26 2.34 -8.21
N ALA A 480 20.22 2.80 -9.45
CA ALA A 480 19.85 2.03 -10.65
C ALA A 480 21.08 1.59 -11.47
N ASP A 481 22.07 2.47 -11.66
CA ASP A 481 23.43 2.20 -12.18
C ASP A 481 24.30 1.48 -11.15
N VAL A 482 23.89 1.44 -9.87
CA VAL A 482 24.32 0.44 -8.89
C VAL A 482 24.04 -0.99 -9.40
N ASN A 483 23.18 -1.19 -10.39
CA ASN A 483 22.82 -2.52 -10.88
C ASN A 483 22.97 -2.74 -12.41
N SER A 484 23.38 -1.76 -13.21
CA SER A 484 23.75 -2.00 -14.62
C SER A 484 25.25 -2.24 -14.78
N GLY A 485 25.63 -3.48 -15.12
CA GLY A 485 27.03 -3.86 -15.39
C GLY A 485 27.59 -3.36 -16.74
N GLY A 486 27.68 -2.04 -16.96
CA GLY A 486 28.20 -1.47 -18.20
C GLY A 486 28.79 -0.06 -18.05
N SER A 487 29.92 0.16 -18.74
CA SER A 487 30.74 1.38 -18.76
C SER A 487 30.00 2.65 -19.20
N VAL A 488 30.42 3.78 -18.62
CA VAL A 488 29.99 5.16 -18.87
C VAL A 488 30.50 5.67 -20.23
N VAL A 489 29.64 6.32 -21.02
CA VAL A 489 30.03 7.21 -22.13
C VAL A 489 29.41 8.59 -21.88
N ASN A 490 30.25 9.61 -21.74
CA ASN A 490 29.87 11.02 -21.59
C ASN A 490 29.82 11.74 -22.95
N PRO A 491 28.93 12.72 -23.14
CA PRO A 491 29.20 13.92 -23.90
C PRO A 491 29.41 15.14 -22.98
N SER A 492 30.13 16.14 -23.49
CA SER A 492 30.91 17.15 -22.77
C SER A 492 30.33 18.57 -22.74
N LEU A 493 30.50 19.29 -21.60
CA LEU A 493 30.63 20.77 -21.39
C LEU A 493 29.40 21.68 -21.69
N PRO A 494 29.28 22.94 -21.17
CA PRO A 494 30.25 23.78 -20.44
C PRO A 494 29.78 24.38 -19.08
N ARG A 495 30.75 24.87 -18.30
CA ARG A 495 30.59 25.60 -17.02
C ARG A 495 29.96 26.99 -17.19
N SER A 496 29.12 27.41 -16.25
CA SER A 496 28.83 28.83 -16.01
C SER A 496 28.75 29.20 -14.52
N ASN A 497 29.55 30.21 -14.22
CA ASN A 497 29.83 31.00 -13.01
C ASN A 497 28.81 31.12 -11.87
N GLU A 498 29.37 31.12 -10.67
CA GLU A 498 28.82 31.53 -9.38
C GLU A 498 28.24 32.96 -9.39
N VAL A 499 27.13 33.16 -8.66
CA VAL A 499 26.78 34.43 -8.03
C VAL A 499 26.19 34.15 -6.64
N SER A 500 26.90 34.62 -5.61
CA SER A 500 26.52 34.67 -4.21
C SER A 500 25.39 35.67 -3.94
N THR A 501 24.46 35.34 -3.03
CA THR A 501 23.70 36.36 -2.29
C THR A 501 23.40 35.93 -0.85
N ASP A 502 23.54 36.93 0.02
CA ASP A 502 23.61 36.88 1.46
C ASP A 502 22.29 36.54 2.18
N VAL A 503 22.50 36.07 3.41
CA VAL A 503 21.54 35.88 4.49
C VAL A 503 20.99 37.23 4.95
N ASP A 504 19.69 37.30 5.26
CA ASP A 504 19.23 38.17 6.35
C ASP A 504 18.11 37.50 7.16
N THR A 505 18.41 37.39 8.45
CA THR A 505 17.56 36.87 9.52
C THR A 505 16.87 38.05 10.21
N LYS A 506 15.58 37.91 10.57
CA LYS A 506 14.99 38.72 11.65
C LYS A 506 14.16 37.87 12.59
N GLN A 507 14.66 37.83 13.83
CA GLN A 507 13.99 37.38 15.05
C GLN A 507 12.81 38.28 15.40
N SER A 508 11.82 37.70 16.06
CA SER A 508 10.98 38.41 17.03
C SER A 508 10.72 37.49 18.22
N ASP A 509 11.29 37.87 19.36
CA ASP A 509 11.04 37.34 20.69
C ASP A 509 9.63 37.70 21.17
N GLU A 510 8.94 36.78 21.83
CA GLU A 510 7.95 37.13 22.85
C GLU A 510 7.86 36.03 23.92
N GLN A 511 7.89 36.48 25.16
CA GLN A 511 8.11 35.71 26.39
C GLN A 511 6.85 35.85 27.25
N TYR A 512 6.17 34.76 27.60
CA TYR A 512 5.20 34.74 28.70
C TYR A 512 5.14 33.39 29.42
N THR A 513 4.81 33.51 30.70
CA THR A 513 5.01 32.66 31.87
C THR A 513 4.04 31.48 32.01
N ALA A 514 4.45 30.47 32.79
CA ALA A 514 3.69 29.27 33.12
C ALA A 514 2.81 29.44 34.37
N GLU A 515 1.60 28.86 34.37
CA GLU A 515 0.95 28.32 35.57
C GLU A 515 -0.18 27.31 35.23
N SER A 516 -0.06 26.11 35.82
CA SER A 516 -1.05 25.09 36.26
C SER A 516 -2.40 24.80 35.56
N LEU A 517 -2.59 23.49 35.28
CA LEU A 517 -3.79 22.63 35.43
C LEU A 517 -5.15 23.08 34.83
N GLU A 518 -5.62 22.35 33.79
CA GLU A 518 -6.90 21.61 33.75
C GLU A 518 -7.10 20.90 32.40
N PHE A 519 -7.59 19.65 32.44
CA PHE A 519 -8.06 18.89 31.27
C PHE A 519 -9.30 19.58 30.68
N TYR A 520 -9.28 19.98 29.41
CA TYR A 520 -10.50 20.32 28.67
C TYR A 520 -10.42 19.95 27.19
N ASP A 521 -11.50 19.35 26.71
CA ASP A 521 -11.92 19.25 25.32
C ASP A 521 -11.55 20.51 24.53
N ILE A 522 -10.86 20.34 23.40
CA ILE A 522 -10.51 21.45 22.50
C ILE A 522 -11.80 21.98 21.83
N PRO A 523 -12.28 23.20 22.14
CA PRO A 523 -13.51 23.74 21.58
C PRO A 523 -13.17 24.80 20.52
N PHE A 524 -12.39 24.44 19.49
CA PHE A 524 -11.98 25.42 18.49
C PHE A 524 -13.06 25.64 17.41
N GLY A 525 -13.93 24.65 17.16
CA GLY A 525 -15.04 24.78 16.19
C GLY A 525 -16.32 25.40 16.75
N ARG A 526 -16.59 25.31 18.06
CA ARG A 526 -17.85 25.82 18.66
C ARG A 526 -17.83 27.31 18.97
N ARG A 527 -16.66 27.94 19.14
CA ARG A 527 -16.56 29.35 19.55
C ARG A 527 -16.67 30.36 18.40
N LEU A 528 -16.42 29.97 17.15
CA LEU A 528 -16.53 30.89 16.01
C LEU A 528 -17.96 31.07 15.46
N PHE A 529 -18.90 30.17 15.79
CA PHE A 529 -20.27 30.20 15.26
C PHE A 529 -21.36 30.14 16.33
N ALA A 530 -21.02 30.32 17.61
CA ALA A 530 -22.00 30.51 18.68
C ALA A 530 -22.59 31.93 18.66
N GLY A 531 -23.26 32.28 17.56
CA GLY A 531 -24.19 33.40 17.52
C GLY A 531 -25.52 32.96 18.13
N ARG A 532 -25.97 33.67 19.16
CA ARG A 532 -27.24 33.50 19.89
C ARG A 532 -28.40 33.04 18.98
N LEU A 533 -28.91 31.83 19.21
CA LEU A 533 -30.27 31.44 18.86
C LEU A 533 -30.90 30.81 20.12
N PRO A 534 -32.03 31.33 20.61
CA PRO A 534 -32.65 30.82 21.82
C PRO A 534 -33.26 29.44 21.57
N LEU A 535 -32.92 28.48 22.42
CA LEU A 535 -33.71 27.28 22.65
C LEU A 535 -35.11 27.70 23.11
N ASN A 536 -36.14 27.20 22.41
CA ASN A 536 -37.38 26.71 23.01
C ASN A 536 -38.24 26.01 21.95
N VAL A 537 -39.03 25.05 22.42
CA VAL A 537 -40.08 24.27 21.72
C VAL A 537 -39.60 22.96 21.07
N MET A 538 -39.46 21.92 21.89
CA MET A 538 -40.37 20.76 21.96
C MET A 538 -39.83 19.75 22.98
N THR A 539 -40.25 19.90 24.23
CA THR A 539 -40.29 18.83 25.23
C THR A 539 -41.75 18.48 25.44
N GLU A 540 -42.14 17.26 25.12
CA GLU A 540 -43.25 16.56 25.77
C GLU A 540 -43.04 15.04 25.61
N ASP A 541 -42.64 14.45 26.74
CA ASP A 541 -42.95 13.13 27.29
C ASP A 541 -42.89 11.86 26.42
N ALA A 542 -41.80 11.10 26.59
CA ALA A 542 -41.89 9.67 26.82
C ALA A 542 -40.72 9.19 27.69
N ASN A 543 -41.10 8.61 28.82
CA ASN A 543 -40.31 8.07 29.91
C ASN A 543 -39.53 6.82 29.47
N GLU A 544 -38.20 6.81 29.52
CA GLU A 544 -37.44 5.56 29.40
C GLU A 544 -36.20 5.51 30.30
N LYS A 545 -36.06 4.34 30.93
CA LYS A 545 -35.22 4.02 32.07
C LYS A 545 -33.73 4.09 31.73
N THR A 546 -32.95 4.45 32.73
CA THR A 546 -31.50 4.32 32.76
C THR A 546 -31.13 2.83 32.65
N GLU A 547 -30.75 2.37 31.46
CA GLU A 547 -30.11 1.06 31.28
C GLU A 547 -28.60 1.26 31.09
N VAL A 548 -27.87 0.47 31.88
CA VAL A 548 -26.42 0.31 31.89
C VAL A 548 -25.97 -0.15 30.50
N ALA A 549 -24.91 0.47 29.97
CA ALA A 549 -24.32 0.11 28.69
C ALA A 549 -23.79 -1.33 28.73
N ASP A 550 -24.49 -2.23 28.05
CA ASP A 550 -24.08 -3.62 27.82
C ASP A 550 -23.43 -3.71 26.42
N ASP A 551 -22.12 -3.88 26.39
CA ASP A 551 -21.29 -3.97 25.18
C ASP A 551 -21.45 -5.38 24.55
N SER A 552 -22.52 -5.58 23.79
CA SER A 552 -22.74 -6.78 22.96
C SER A 552 -23.03 -6.42 21.48
N PRO A 553 -22.69 -7.29 20.51
CA PRO A 553 -22.71 -7.00 19.07
C PRO A 553 -24.11 -6.78 18.44
N ASN A 554 -25.17 -6.83 19.24
CA ASN A 554 -26.53 -6.39 18.86
C ASN A 554 -26.63 -4.88 18.49
N SER A 555 -25.55 -4.11 18.65
CA SER A 555 -25.46 -2.69 18.31
C SER A 555 -25.50 -2.40 16.79
N ALA A 556 -25.10 -3.34 15.91
CA ALA A 556 -25.04 -3.07 14.46
C ALA A 556 -26.44 -2.92 13.80
N LYS A 557 -27.44 -3.70 14.26
CA LYS A 557 -28.85 -3.50 13.85
C LYS A 557 -29.46 -2.24 14.44
N LYS A 558 -28.95 -1.74 15.57
CA LYS A 558 -29.45 -0.54 16.28
C LYS A 558 -28.93 0.81 15.73
N ASN A 559 -28.04 0.81 14.72
CA ASN A 559 -27.39 2.04 14.22
C ASN A 559 -27.62 2.36 12.72
N LEU A 560 -28.50 1.65 12.01
CA LEU A 560 -28.86 1.97 10.62
C LEU A 560 -30.14 2.81 10.55
N LEU A 561 -30.11 3.91 9.77
CA LEU A 561 -31.27 4.76 9.53
C LEU A 561 -32.27 4.09 8.59
N TYR A 562 -31.76 3.37 7.59
CA TYR A 562 -32.52 2.53 6.67
C TYR A 562 -31.77 1.23 6.42
N SER A 563 -32.44 0.10 6.65
CA SER A 563 -31.97 -1.23 6.29
C SER A 563 -32.17 -1.52 4.80
N ILE A 564 -31.64 -2.65 4.32
CA ILE A 564 -31.58 -3.04 2.90
C ILE A 564 -32.96 -3.13 2.26
N LEU A 565 -33.92 -3.70 3.00
CA LEU A 565 -35.29 -3.91 2.55
C LEU A 565 -36.18 -2.69 2.78
N ASP A 566 -35.71 -1.71 3.54
CA ASP A 566 -36.50 -0.52 3.86
C ASP A 566 -36.75 0.33 2.62
N VAL A 567 -37.91 0.96 2.62
CA VAL A 567 -38.41 1.79 1.52
C VAL A 567 -38.54 3.22 2.01
N PRO A 568 -37.51 4.06 1.84
CA PRO A 568 -37.62 5.47 2.16
C PRO A 568 -38.67 6.15 1.26
N PRO A 569 -39.26 7.26 1.71
CA PRO A 569 -40.08 8.11 0.85
C PRO A 569 -39.34 8.51 -0.43
N ILE A 570 -40.05 8.65 -1.56
CA ILE A 570 -39.45 8.93 -2.88
C ILE A 570 -38.58 10.19 -2.85
N SER A 571 -39.00 11.24 -2.15
CA SER A 571 -38.22 12.48 -2.02
C SER A 571 -36.87 12.25 -1.33
N GLN A 572 -36.83 11.39 -0.31
CA GLN A 572 -35.59 11.02 0.37
C GLN A 572 -34.75 10.06 -0.48
N CYS A 573 -35.38 9.13 -1.21
CA CYS A 573 -34.67 8.28 -2.16
C CYS A 573 -33.97 9.09 -3.25
N ILE A 574 -34.60 10.15 -3.76
CA ILE A 574 -34.00 11.04 -4.75
C ILE A 574 -32.82 11.80 -4.13
N LEU A 575 -32.99 12.38 -2.94
CA LEU A 575 -31.93 13.17 -2.29
C LEU A 575 -30.72 12.30 -1.90
N LEU A 576 -30.97 11.16 -1.27
CA LEU A 576 -29.93 10.20 -0.89
C LEU A 576 -29.33 9.52 -2.12
N GLY A 577 -30.13 9.22 -3.15
CA GLY A 577 -29.65 8.70 -4.42
C GLY A 577 -28.74 9.69 -5.14
N LEU A 578 -29.09 10.98 -5.12
CA LEU A 578 -28.23 12.05 -5.62
C LEU A 578 -26.93 12.15 -4.81
N GLN A 579 -27.01 11.98 -3.48
CA GLN A 579 -25.83 11.92 -2.63
C GLN A 579 -24.88 10.79 -3.04
N HIS A 580 -25.39 9.57 -3.16
CA HIS A 580 -24.60 8.41 -3.59
C HIS A 580 -24.01 8.62 -4.99
N PHE A 581 -24.79 9.11 -5.95
CA PHE A 581 -24.28 9.44 -7.29
C PHE A 581 -23.12 10.45 -7.21
N ILE A 582 -23.31 11.58 -6.52
CA ILE A 582 -22.30 12.63 -6.41
C ILE A 582 -21.02 12.13 -5.73
N THR A 583 -21.15 11.30 -4.69
CA THR A 583 -19.97 10.75 -3.99
C THR A 583 -19.10 9.86 -4.87
N MET A 584 -19.67 9.29 -5.94
CA MET A 584 -18.98 8.33 -6.81
C MET A 584 -18.61 8.89 -8.17
N MET A 585 -19.26 10.00 -8.51
CA MET A 585 -19.06 10.75 -9.74
C MET A 585 -17.58 11.12 -9.95
N SER A 586 -16.83 11.39 -8.89
CA SER A 586 -15.38 11.63 -8.95
C SER A 586 -14.60 10.44 -9.48
N GLY A 587 -14.80 9.22 -8.97
CA GLY A 587 -14.10 8.04 -9.49
C GLY A 587 -14.49 7.73 -10.93
N THR A 588 -15.80 7.71 -11.21
CA THR A 588 -16.34 7.27 -12.51
C THR A 588 -16.05 8.23 -13.65
N ALA A 589 -16.05 9.55 -13.39
CA ALA A 589 -15.78 10.53 -14.44
C ALA A 589 -14.30 10.67 -14.78
N ILE A 590 -13.44 10.50 -13.77
CA ILE A 590 -12.03 10.90 -13.88
C ILE A 590 -11.14 9.72 -14.33
N LEU A 591 -11.50 8.47 -14.07
CA LEU A 591 -10.75 7.32 -14.61
C LEU A 591 -10.63 7.34 -16.15
N PRO A 592 -11.68 7.62 -16.93
CA PRO A 592 -11.57 7.81 -18.38
C PRO A 592 -10.60 8.93 -18.78
N THR A 593 -10.49 10.02 -18.01
CA THR A 593 -9.61 11.15 -18.37
C THR A 593 -8.13 10.76 -18.36
N LEU A 594 -7.75 9.76 -17.56
CA LEU A 594 -6.39 9.19 -17.56
C LEU A 594 -6.06 8.46 -18.86
N LEU A 595 -7.06 8.03 -19.64
CA LEU A 595 -6.88 7.31 -20.91
C LEU A 595 -6.95 8.23 -22.13
N PHE A 596 -7.45 9.46 -22.02
CA PHE A 596 -7.66 10.34 -23.18
C PHE A 596 -6.39 10.61 -23.98
N LYS A 597 -5.26 10.84 -23.29
CA LYS A 597 -3.97 11.02 -23.95
C LYS A 597 -3.51 9.76 -24.70
N ALA A 598 -3.70 8.58 -24.11
CA ALA A 598 -3.32 7.30 -24.73
C ALA A 598 -4.28 6.84 -25.86
N LEU A 599 -5.53 7.29 -25.80
CA LEU A 599 -6.52 7.08 -26.85
C LEU A 599 -6.39 8.08 -27.99
N CYS A 600 -5.57 9.14 -27.85
CA CYS A 600 -5.43 10.24 -28.81
C CYS A 600 -6.72 11.09 -28.96
N ILE A 601 -7.49 11.29 -27.88
CA ILE A 601 -8.69 12.15 -27.91
C ILE A 601 -8.30 13.61 -27.66
N THR A 602 -8.26 14.40 -28.73
CA THR A 602 -7.89 15.83 -28.68
C THR A 602 -9.08 16.77 -28.51
N GLU A 603 -10.25 16.42 -29.05
CA GLU A 603 -11.46 17.25 -28.97
C GLU A 603 -12.15 17.15 -27.61
N LEU A 604 -12.47 18.29 -26.99
CA LEU A 604 -13.13 18.35 -25.68
C LEU A 604 -14.58 17.84 -25.74
N SER A 605 -15.25 18.01 -26.88
CA SER A 605 -16.57 17.47 -27.17
C SER A 605 -16.59 15.94 -27.06
N ASP A 606 -15.61 15.26 -27.65
CA ASP A 606 -15.45 13.81 -27.62
C ASP A 606 -15.09 13.30 -26.23
N GLN A 607 -14.18 14.00 -25.54
CA GLN A 607 -13.86 13.69 -24.14
C GLN A 607 -15.12 13.72 -23.25
N SER A 608 -15.96 14.75 -23.40
CA SER A 608 -17.22 14.87 -22.66
C SER A 608 -18.22 13.77 -23.02
N ALA A 609 -18.28 13.35 -24.30
CA ALA A 609 -19.17 12.28 -24.77
C ALA A 609 -18.77 10.90 -24.22
N VAL A 610 -17.46 10.62 -24.09
CA VAL A 610 -16.97 9.38 -23.47
C VAL A 610 -17.32 9.33 -21.98
N ILE A 611 -17.17 10.44 -21.24
CA ILE A 611 -17.56 10.51 -19.81
C ILE A 611 -19.08 10.31 -19.66
N SER A 612 -19.88 10.98 -20.50
CA SER A 612 -21.34 10.82 -20.50
C SER A 612 -21.76 9.38 -20.76
N SER A 613 -21.12 8.72 -21.73
CA SER A 613 -21.37 7.31 -22.05
C SER A 613 -20.97 6.40 -20.88
N THR A 614 -19.90 6.75 -20.17
CA THR A 614 -19.48 6.04 -18.95
C THR A 614 -20.57 6.12 -17.88
N PHE A 615 -21.10 7.32 -17.56
CA PHE A 615 -22.20 7.44 -16.58
C PHE A 615 -23.45 6.65 -16.99
N PHE A 616 -23.79 6.65 -18.27
CA PHE A 616 -24.94 5.91 -18.77
C PHE A 616 -24.78 4.40 -18.56
N VAL A 617 -23.62 3.83 -18.94
CA VAL A 617 -23.36 2.40 -18.75
C VAL A 617 -23.27 2.04 -17.27
N MET A 618 -22.63 2.86 -16.44
CA MET A 618 -22.54 2.61 -15.00
C MET A 618 -23.90 2.69 -14.29
N GLY A 619 -24.80 3.56 -14.76
CA GLY A 619 -26.20 3.59 -14.32
C GLY A 619 -26.94 2.30 -14.67
N LEU A 620 -26.77 1.81 -15.91
CA LEU A 620 -27.35 0.53 -16.34
C LEU A 620 -26.77 -0.66 -15.55
N ALA A 621 -25.45 -0.69 -15.37
CA ALA A 621 -24.75 -1.70 -14.59
C ALA A 621 -25.23 -1.74 -13.14
N THR A 622 -25.41 -0.58 -12.51
CA THR A 622 -25.92 -0.47 -11.14
C THR A 622 -27.36 -0.98 -11.02
N LEU A 623 -28.22 -0.67 -11.99
CA LEU A 623 -29.57 -1.25 -12.02
C LEU A 623 -29.54 -2.77 -12.15
N LEU A 624 -28.72 -3.31 -13.05
CA LEU A 624 -28.57 -4.76 -13.22
C LEU A 624 -28.09 -5.42 -11.93
N GLN A 625 -27.08 -4.84 -11.28
CA GLN A 625 -26.49 -5.37 -10.05
C GLN A 625 -27.47 -5.35 -8.86
N THR A 626 -28.26 -4.29 -8.74
CA THR A 626 -29.23 -4.13 -7.64
C THR A 626 -30.54 -4.88 -7.88
N VAL A 627 -30.94 -5.15 -9.14
CA VAL A 627 -32.17 -5.89 -9.46
C VAL A 627 -31.92 -7.39 -9.55
N LEU A 628 -30.91 -7.81 -10.32
CA LEU A 628 -30.65 -9.20 -10.71
C LEU A 628 -29.35 -9.77 -10.11
N GLY A 629 -28.38 -8.93 -9.78
CA GLY A 629 -27.07 -9.33 -9.25
C GLY A 629 -27.10 -9.69 -7.77
N THR A 630 -26.23 -9.07 -6.97
CA THR A 630 -26.15 -9.33 -5.52
C THR A 630 -27.36 -8.80 -4.74
N ARG A 631 -28.09 -7.82 -5.30
CA ARG A 631 -29.18 -7.08 -4.63
C ARG A 631 -28.76 -6.30 -3.38
N LEU A 632 -27.46 -6.21 -3.13
CA LEU A 632 -26.89 -5.33 -2.11
C LEU A 632 -26.93 -3.87 -2.59
N PRO A 633 -26.88 -2.89 -1.68
CA PRO A 633 -26.82 -1.47 -2.02
C PRO A 633 -25.44 -1.09 -2.59
N ILE A 634 -25.07 -1.64 -3.75
CA ILE A 634 -23.77 -1.46 -4.39
C ILE A 634 -23.95 -0.74 -5.72
N ILE A 635 -23.18 0.32 -5.90
CA ILE A 635 -23.08 1.04 -7.16
C ILE A 635 -21.91 0.47 -7.96
N GLN A 636 -22.14 0.34 -9.26
CA GLN A 636 -21.13 -0.05 -10.24
C GLN A 636 -20.48 1.20 -10.83
N GLY A 637 -19.17 1.16 -11.07
CA GLY A 637 -18.45 2.26 -11.69
C GLY A 637 -17.22 1.80 -12.48
N ALA A 638 -16.52 2.76 -13.10
CA ALA A 638 -15.31 2.51 -13.89
C ALA A 638 -14.17 1.97 -13.00
N SER A 639 -13.53 0.85 -13.36
CA SER A 639 -12.44 0.27 -12.56
C SER A 639 -11.04 0.65 -13.06
N ALA A 640 -10.14 0.89 -12.11
CA ALA A 640 -8.70 0.99 -12.37
C ALA A 640 -8.07 -0.35 -12.79
N ALA A 641 -8.71 -1.50 -12.48
CA ALA A 641 -8.21 -2.83 -12.83
C ALA A 641 -7.99 -3.02 -14.34
N PHE A 642 -8.74 -2.30 -15.17
CA PHE A 642 -8.64 -2.35 -16.63
C PHE A 642 -7.61 -1.37 -17.21
N MET A 643 -7.07 -0.44 -16.42
CA MET A 643 -6.14 0.60 -16.92
C MET A 643 -4.85 0.01 -17.50
N ILE A 644 -4.20 -0.90 -16.77
CA ILE A 644 -2.93 -1.52 -17.20
C ILE A 644 -3.13 -2.34 -18.49
N PRO A 645 -4.12 -3.24 -18.58
CA PRO A 645 -4.47 -3.90 -19.84
C PRO A 645 -4.77 -2.94 -20.99
N THR A 646 -5.52 -1.86 -20.73
CA THR A 646 -5.85 -0.87 -21.76
C THR A 646 -4.60 -0.16 -22.27
N PHE A 647 -3.69 0.30 -21.40
CA PHE A 647 -2.42 0.89 -21.82
C PHE A 647 -1.56 -0.11 -22.62
N ALA A 648 -1.54 -1.39 -22.23
CA ALA A 648 -0.82 -2.43 -22.97
C ALA A 648 -1.39 -2.65 -24.38
N ILE A 649 -2.71 -2.64 -24.54
CA ILE A 649 -3.38 -2.71 -25.85
C ILE A 649 -3.01 -1.50 -26.70
N LEU A 650 -3.10 -0.30 -26.12
CA LEU A 650 -2.85 0.96 -26.81
C LEU A 650 -1.38 1.17 -27.19
N ALA A 651 -0.46 0.52 -26.48
CA ALA A 651 0.97 0.53 -26.77
C ALA A 651 1.40 -0.50 -27.83
N SER A 652 0.49 -1.34 -28.33
CA SER A 652 0.85 -2.35 -29.32
C SER A 652 1.07 -1.75 -30.72
N ASP A 653 2.10 -2.23 -31.42
CA ASP A 653 2.47 -1.79 -32.78
C ASP A 653 1.40 -2.08 -33.85
N ARG A 654 0.36 -2.85 -33.49
CA ARG A 654 -0.76 -3.18 -34.38
C ARG A 654 -1.79 -2.06 -34.47
N LEU A 655 -1.76 -1.09 -33.56
CA LEU A 655 -2.68 0.04 -33.55
C LEU A 655 -2.00 1.30 -34.14
N PRO A 656 -2.72 2.13 -34.92
CA PRO A 656 -2.17 3.34 -35.52
C PRO A 656 -1.67 4.31 -34.45
N ALA A 657 -0.41 4.74 -34.51
CA ALA A 657 0.20 5.67 -33.55
C ALA A 657 -0.58 7.00 -33.47
N CYS A 658 -0.55 7.65 -32.29
CA CYS A 658 -1.08 9.01 -32.20
C CYS A 658 -0.31 9.92 -33.17
N PRO A 659 -0.97 10.83 -33.90
CA PRO A 659 -0.28 11.88 -34.64
C PRO A 659 0.64 12.64 -33.69
N ALA A 660 1.91 12.86 -34.06
CA ALA A 660 2.78 13.73 -33.28
C ALA A 660 2.21 15.15 -33.32
N ASP A 661 2.09 15.80 -32.16
CA ASP A 661 1.74 17.22 -32.08
C ASP A 661 2.79 18.03 -32.85
N HIS A 662 2.51 18.36 -34.11
CA HIS A 662 3.39 19.19 -34.94
C HIS A 662 3.40 20.63 -34.39
N VAL A 663 4.27 20.88 -33.42
CA VAL A 663 4.95 22.18 -33.26
C VAL A 663 6.33 22.01 -33.85
N GLY A 664 6.43 22.27 -35.14
CA GLY A 664 7.68 22.28 -35.88
C GLY A 664 7.45 22.91 -37.24
N ASN A 665 7.85 24.17 -37.39
CA ASN A 665 8.09 24.77 -38.69
C ASN A 665 9.14 23.90 -39.40
N ASP A 666 8.70 23.08 -40.36
CA ASP A 666 9.55 22.72 -41.47
C ASP A 666 8.68 22.54 -42.72
N SER A 667 8.64 23.61 -43.50
CA SER A 667 8.37 23.54 -44.92
C SER A 667 9.56 22.86 -45.61
N SER A 668 9.52 21.54 -45.73
CA SER A 668 10.29 20.85 -46.77
C SER A 668 9.42 19.81 -47.46
N ILE A 669 9.24 20.11 -48.75
CA ILE A 669 8.62 19.31 -49.79
C ILE A 669 9.36 17.98 -49.87
N ASP A 670 8.63 16.87 -49.85
CA ASP A 670 8.80 15.87 -50.90
C ASP A 670 7.51 15.07 -51.13
N GLY A 671 7.12 15.07 -52.41
CA GLY A 671 5.85 14.55 -52.88
C GLY A 671 5.79 13.03 -52.91
N GLY A 672 4.77 12.50 -52.26
CA GLY A 672 4.27 11.14 -52.45
C GLY A 672 2.76 11.16 -52.36
N ALA A 673 2.10 11.25 -53.52
CA ALA A 673 0.66 11.22 -53.64
C ALA A 673 0.09 9.90 -53.07
N ILE A 674 -0.76 9.98 -52.05
CA ILE A 674 -1.74 8.94 -51.74
C ILE A 674 -3.11 9.60 -51.68
N ASN A 675 -3.99 9.06 -52.52
CA ASN A 675 -5.32 9.55 -52.85
C ASN A 675 -6.20 9.77 -51.62
N SER A 676 -6.69 11.00 -51.53
CA SER A 676 -7.87 11.42 -50.77
C SER A 676 -9.14 10.76 -51.32
N THR A 677 -9.46 9.54 -50.88
CA THR A 677 -10.82 8.97 -50.96
C THR A 677 -11.00 7.82 -49.94
N THR A 678 -11.07 8.14 -48.66
CA THR A 678 -12.00 7.46 -47.72
C THR A 678 -12.15 8.33 -46.50
N SER A 679 -13.39 8.53 -46.03
CA SER A 679 -13.72 9.11 -44.74
C SER A 679 -13.07 8.30 -43.61
N SER A 680 -11.81 8.60 -43.29
CA SER A 680 -11.07 7.94 -42.23
C SER A 680 -11.63 8.45 -40.89
N SER A 681 -12.33 7.58 -40.17
CA SER A 681 -12.68 7.80 -38.77
C SER A 681 -11.44 8.27 -37.97
N PRO A 682 -11.59 9.17 -37.00
CA PRO A 682 -10.47 9.66 -36.20
C PRO A 682 -9.76 8.49 -35.49
N VAL A 683 -8.44 8.55 -35.40
CA VAL A 683 -7.55 7.48 -34.87
C VAL A 683 -8.02 6.96 -33.50
N TRP A 684 -8.57 7.85 -32.68
CA TRP A 684 -9.06 7.49 -31.35
C TRP A 684 -10.28 6.56 -31.36
N MET A 685 -11.17 6.69 -32.36
CA MET A 685 -12.33 5.79 -32.51
C MET A 685 -11.88 4.36 -32.86
N GLU A 686 -10.84 4.23 -33.68
CA GLU A 686 -10.26 2.92 -33.94
C GLU A 686 -9.64 2.32 -32.67
N ARG A 687 -8.86 3.11 -31.93
CA ARG A 687 -8.23 2.67 -30.67
C ARG A 687 -9.26 2.24 -29.63
N ILE A 688 -10.32 3.01 -29.41
CA ILE A 688 -11.37 2.69 -28.44
C ILE A 688 -12.19 1.47 -28.88
N SER A 689 -12.39 1.26 -30.19
CA SER A 689 -13.10 0.09 -30.72
C SER A 689 -12.38 -1.23 -30.43
N PHE A 690 -11.04 -1.24 -30.49
CA PHE A 690 -10.20 -2.39 -30.12
C PHE A 690 -10.23 -2.66 -28.62
N VAL A 691 -10.14 -1.61 -27.80
CA VAL A 691 -10.24 -1.74 -26.34
C VAL A 691 -11.62 -2.31 -25.96
N GLY A 692 -12.69 -1.74 -26.50
CA GLY A 692 -14.07 -2.14 -26.21
C GLY A 692 -14.41 -3.56 -26.66
N GLY A 693 -14.06 -3.93 -27.91
CA GLY A 693 -14.33 -5.28 -28.41
C GLY A 693 -13.52 -6.36 -27.68
N THR A 694 -12.28 -6.04 -27.33
CA THR A 694 -11.43 -6.94 -26.53
C THR A 694 -11.97 -7.10 -25.10
N LEU A 695 -12.36 -6.00 -24.44
CA LEU A 695 -12.98 -6.02 -23.11
C LEU A 695 -14.26 -6.85 -23.10
N ALA A 696 -15.13 -6.70 -24.11
CA ALA A 696 -16.38 -7.44 -24.21
C ALA A 696 -16.13 -8.96 -24.30
N VAL A 697 -15.16 -9.39 -25.11
CA VAL A 697 -14.82 -10.82 -25.24
C VAL A 697 -14.20 -11.36 -23.95
N SER A 698 -13.27 -10.62 -23.31
CA SER A 698 -12.68 -11.03 -22.04
C SER A 698 -13.71 -11.13 -20.93
N SER A 699 -14.75 -10.28 -20.94
CA SER A 699 -15.81 -10.29 -19.92
C SER A 699 -16.73 -11.51 -20.01
N LEU A 700 -16.78 -12.20 -21.17
CA LEU A 700 -17.44 -13.51 -21.25
C LEU A 700 -16.79 -14.53 -20.30
N PHE A 701 -15.47 -14.44 -20.08
CA PHE A 701 -14.78 -15.26 -19.09
C PHE A 701 -15.29 -14.99 -17.68
N GLN A 702 -15.59 -13.74 -17.33
CA GLN A 702 -16.20 -13.38 -16.04
C GLN A 702 -17.56 -14.02 -15.85
N VAL A 703 -18.42 -13.94 -16.87
CA VAL A 703 -19.76 -14.54 -16.88
C VAL A 703 -19.66 -16.06 -16.74
N ILE A 704 -18.74 -16.70 -17.49
CA ILE A 704 -18.49 -18.14 -17.42
C ILE A 704 -18.02 -18.52 -16.02
N MET A 705 -17.01 -17.82 -15.47
CA MET A 705 -16.48 -18.09 -14.13
C MET A 705 -17.54 -17.96 -13.03
N GLY A 706 -18.40 -16.94 -13.12
CA GLY A 706 -19.55 -16.82 -12.22
C GLY A 706 -20.49 -18.02 -12.38
N SER A 707 -20.82 -18.39 -13.61
CA SER A 707 -21.75 -19.50 -13.88
C SER A 707 -21.25 -20.89 -13.47
N THR A 708 -19.93 -21.12 -13.39
CA THR A 708 -19.36 -22.41 -12.99
C THR A 708 -19.29 -22.61 -11.48
N GLY A 709 -19.60 -21.58 -10.68
CA GLY A 709 -19.52 -21.64 -9.22
C GLY A 709 -18.09 -21.56 -8.66
N PHE A 710 -17.06 -21.43 -9.51
CA PHE A 710 -15.66 -21.29 -9.09
C PHE A 710 -15.47 -20.11 -8.12
N THR A 711 -16.16 -19.00 -8.38
CA THR A 711 -16.17 -17.82 -7.50
C THR A 711 -16.62 -18.16 -6.08
N ALA A 712 -17.59 -19.06 -5.89
CA ALA A 712 -18.04 -19.45 -4.55
C ALA A 712 -16.93 -20.17 -3.76
N ILE A 713 -16.14 -21.02 -4.42
CA ILE A 713 -14.97 -21.68 -3.82
C ILE A 713 -13.95 -20.64 -3.37
N MET A 714 -13.69 -19.63 -4.20
CA MET A 714 -12.78 -18.52 -3.89
C MET A 714 -13.25 -17.74 -2.66
N VAL A 715 -14.52 -17.33 -2.59
CA VAL A 715 -15.06 -16.53 -1.48
C VAL A 715 -14.95 -17.27 -0.13
N ARG A 716 -15.03 -18.61 -0.08
CA ARG A 716 -14.82 -19.36 1.17
C ARG A 716 -13.38 -19.30 1.69
N ARG A 717 -12.43 -19.02 0.81
CA ARG A 717 -10.99 -19.06 1.06
C ARG A 717 -10.37 -17.66 1.14
N ILE A 718 -11.08 -16.63 0.69
CA ILE A 718 -10.67 -15.22 0.74
C ILE A 718 -11.19 -14.61 2.05
N GLY A 719 -10.27 -14.31 2.96
CA GLY A 719 -10.55 -13.59 4.19
C GLY A 719 -10.10 -12.13 4.16
N PRO A 720 -10.30 -11.38 5.27
CA PRO A 720 -9.78 -10.02 5.43
C PRO A 720 -8.28 -9.86 5.15
N LEU A 721 -7.48 -10.90 5.40
CA LEU A 721 -6.04 -10.92 5.15
C LEU A 721 -5.66 -10.90 3.67
N VAL A 722 -6.60 -11.23 2.76
CA VAL A 722 -6.43 -11.13 1.31
C VAL A 722 -7.05 -9.83 0.80
N ILE A 723 -8.24 -9.49 1.30
CA ILE A 723 -9.00 -8.31 0.86
C ILE A 723 -8.25 -7.02 1.20
N ALA A 724 -7.76 -6.90 2.44
CA ALA A 724 -7.10 -5.68 2.91
C ALA A 724 -5.84 -5.29 2.13
N PRO A 725 -4.83 -6.16 1.93
CA PRO A 725 -3.64 -5.79 1.16
C PRO A 725 -3.97 -5.54 -0.32
N THR A 726 -4.96 -6.24 -0.88
CA THR A 726 -5.39 -6.04 -2.27
C THR A 726 -6.00 -4.66 -2.46
N ILE A 727 -6.99 -4.26 -1.66
CA ILE A 727 -7.63 -2.93 -1.75
C ILE A 727 -6.65 -1.82 -1.38
N CYS A 728 -5.79 -2.05 -0.37
CA CYS A 728 -4.72 -1.12 -0.02
C CYS A 728 -3.86 -0.78 -1.25
N LEU A 729 -3.45 -1.80 -2.00
CA LEU A 729 -2.58 -1.62 -3.16
C LEU A 729 -3.29 -1.02 -4.37
N ILE A 730 -4.61 -1.20 -4.52
CA ILE A 730 -5.39 -0.44 -5.52
C ILE A 730 -5.19 1.06 -5.30
N GLY A 731 -5.33 1.53 -4.06
CA GLY A 731 -5.10 2.93 -3.71
C GLY A 731 -3.63 3.34 -3.91
N LEU A 732 -2.68 2.59 -3.34
CA LEU A 732 -1.27 2.98 -3.37
C LEU A 732 -0.63 2.95 -4.78
N SER A 733 -1.04 2.02 -5.65
CA SER A 733 -0.52 1.88 -7.02
C SER A 733 -0.84 3.07 -7.94
N LEU A 734 -1.90 3.81 -7.63
CA LEU A 734 -2.36 4.97 -8.41
C LEU A 734 -1.81 6.31 -7.89
N VAL A 735 -1.17 6.30 -6.72
CA VAL A 735 -0.54 7.49 -6.12
C VAL A 735 0.49 8.15 -7.04
N PRO A 736 1.39 7.44 -7.75
CA PRO A 736 2.32 8.07 -8.70
C PRO A 736 1.63 8.87 -9.79
N VAL A 737 0.50 8.37 -10.31
CA VAL A 737 -0.31 9.05 -11.33
C VAL A 737 -0.98 10.29 -10.75
N ALA A 738 -1.53 10.19 -9.54
CA ALA A 738 -2.10 11.32 -8.82
C ALA A 738 -1.05 12.42 -8.56
N ALA A 739 0.14 12.03 -8.13
CA ALA A 739 1.25 12.94 -7.87
C ALA A 739 1.74 13.62 -9.16
N SER A 740 1.80 12.89 -10.28
CA SER A 740 2.11 13.46 -11.60
C SER A 740 1.04 14.47 -12.04
N SER A 741 -0.24 14.22 -11.79
CA SER A 741 -1.30 15.20 -12.06
C SER A 741 -1.28 16.40 -11.11
N ALA A 742 -0.93 16.20 -9.84
CA ALA A 742 -0.80 17.26 -8.85
C ALA A 742 0.42 18.16 -9.11
N SER A 743 1.47 17.60 -9.75
CA SER A 743 2.72 18.30 -10.09
C SER A 743 2.52 19.57 -10.90
N SER A 744 1.44 19.63 -11.69
CA SER A 744 1.07 20.79 -12.49
C SER A 744 0.92 22.07 -11.66
N ASN A 745 0.46 21.96 -10.40
CA ASN A 745 0.47 23.06 -9.43
C ASN A 745 0.16 22.49 -8.03
N TRP A 746 1.20 22.28 -7.22
CA TRP A 746 1.04 21.70 -5.89
C TRP A 746 0.22 22.57 -4.93
N TYR A 747 0.23 23.90 -5.08
CA TYR A 747 -0.54 24.78 -4.21
C TYR A 747 -2.04 24.54 -4.36
N VAL A 748 -2.51 24.42 -5.61
CA VAL A 748 -3.92 24.13 -5.91
C VAL A 748 -4.27 22.70 -5.49
N ALA A 749 -3.41 21.73 -5.75
CA ALA A 749 -3.64 20.34 -5.34
C ALA A 749 -3.71 20.20 -3.80
N MET A 750 -2.81 20.86 -3.06
CA MET A 750 -2.84 20.89 -1.59
C MET A 750 -4.08 21.61 -1.06
N LEU A 751 -4.50 22.70 -1.70
CA LEU A 751 -5.73 23.39 -1.34
C LEU A 751 -6.93 22.43 -1.40
N VAL A 752 -7.05 21.64 -2.48
CA VAL A 752 -8.12 20.63 -2.59
C VAL A 752 -8.04 19.63 -1.43
N CYS A 753 -6.87 19.08 -1.14
CA CYS A 753 -6.70 18.13 -0.04
C CYS A 753 -7.07 18.73 1.33
N ILE A 754 -6.64 19.97 1.60
CA ILE A 754 -6.95 20.70 2.83
C ILE A 754 -8.45 20.95 2.94
N LEU A 755 -9.10 21.38 1.85
CA LEU A 755 -10.55 21.58 1.82
C LEU A 755 -11.31 20.26 2.06
N VAL A 756 -10.86 19.16 1.45
CA VAL A 756 -11.44 17.82 1.68
C VAL A 756 -11.35 17.46 3.16
N ILE A 757 -10.19 17.68 3.80
CA ILE A 757 -10.01 17.43 5.24
C ILE A 757 -10.91 18.34 6.08
N LEU A 758 -10.92 19.63 5.78
CA LEU A 758 -11.69 20.65 6.49
C LEU A 758 -13.19 20.31 6.46
N PHE A 759 -13.74 20.02 5.29
CA PHE A 759 -15.16 19.73 5.13
C PHE A 759 -15.54 18.35 5.66
N SER A 760 -14.67 17.35 5.52
CA SER A 760 -14.98 15.98 5.96
C SER A 760 -14.94 15.84 7.49
N TYR A 761 -14.08 16.59 8.19
CA TYR A 761 -13.79 16.31 9.61
C TYR A 761 -13.86 17.51 10.55
N VAL A 762 -13.73 18.74 10.06
CA VAL A 762 -13.76 19.94 10.93
C VAL A 762 -15.15 20.58 10.90
N LEU A 763 -15.79 20.62 9.73
CA LEU A 763 -17.10 21.23 9.53
C LEU A 763 -18.25 20.21 9.44
N ASP A 764 -18.00 18.94 9.77
CA ASP A 764 -18.98 17.86 9.67
C ASP A 764 -20.26 18.11 10.49
N GLY A 765 -20.13 18.76 11.66
CA GLY A 765 -21.21 19.12 12.56
C GLY A 765 -21.95 20.43 12.21
N VAL A 766 -21.52 21.16 11.18
CA VAL A 766 -22.14 22.44 10.81
C VAL A 766 -23.39 22.20 9.96
N LEU A 767 -24.55 22.53 10.52
CA LEU A 767 -25.83 22.50 9.84
C LEU A 767 -26.05 23.81 9.07
N VAL A 768 -26.03 23.74 7.75
CA VAL A 768 -26.30 24.88 6.87
C VAL A 768 -27.81 25.05 6.74
N PRO A 769 -28.39 26.22 7.06
CA PRO A 769 -29.83 26.44 6.89
C PRO A 769 -30.15 26.53 5.40
N LEU A 770 -30.80 25.49 4.85
CA LEU A 770 -31.29 25.49 3.48
C LEU A 770 -32.81 25.71 3.45
N PRO A 771 -33.31 26.56 2.53
CA PRO A 771 -34.75 26.75 2.34
C PRO A 771 -35.36 25.51 1.69
N ILE A 772 -36.13 24.72 2.45
CA ILE A 772 -36.86 23.58 1.93
C ILE A 772 -38.31 24.02 1.67
N LEU A 773 -38.76 23.83 0.43
CA LEU A 773 -40.14 24.09 0.04
C LEU A 773 -41.01 22.91 0.51
N SER A 774 -41.62 23.03 1.69
CA SER A 774 -42.58 22.05 2.21
C SER A 774 -43.97 22.67 2.22
N GLN A 775 -44.88 22.09 1.42
CA GLN A 775 -46.30 22.46 1.29
C GLN A 775 -46.56 23.99 1.30
N ARG A 776 -46.10 24.70 0.26
CA ARG A 776 -46.33 26.13 0.00
C ARG A 776 -45.81 27.13 1.06
N ARG A 777 -45.04 26.70 2.07
CA ARG A 777 -44.23 27.59 2.93
C ARG A 777 -42.74 27.25 2.81
N ILE A 778 -41.91 28.29 2.74
CA ILE A 778 -40.45 28.13 2.80
C ILE A 778 -40.09 27.95 4.28
N ARG A 779 -39.60 26.76 4.66
CA ARG A 779 -39.08 26.50 6.01
C ARG A 779 -37.57 26.24 5.90
N CYS A 780 -36.77 26.98 6.67
CA CYS A 780 -35.34 26.70 6.77
C CYS A 780 -35.15 25.48 7.68
N SER A 781 -34.61 24.40 7.12
CA SER A 781 -34.18 23.23 7.88
C SER A 781 -32.65 23.16 7.84
N GLY A 782 -32.02 22.78 8.95
CA GLY A 782 -30.58 22.54 8.98
C GLY A 782 -30.23 21.33 8.12
N PHE A 783 -29.34 21.52 7.14
CA PHE A 783 -28.84 20.47 6.26
C PHE A 783 -27.34 20.28 6.50
N ALA A 784 -26.90 19.04 6.74
CA ALA A 784 -25.50 18.70 6.99
C ALA A 784 -24.70 18.66 5.68
N LEU A 785 -24.52 19.84 5.06
CA LEU A 785 -23.92 20.01 3.74
C LEU A 785 -22.50 19.44 3.68
N PHE A 786 -21.66 19.79 4.65
CA PHE A 786 -20.25 19.40 4.70
C PHE A 786 -20.05 17.90 4.94
N LYS A 787 -20.89 17.28 5.78
CA LYS A 787 -20.89 15.83 5.98
C LYS A 787 -21.34 15.07 4.72
N SER A 788 -22.25 15.64 3.95
CA SER A 788 -22.87 14.96 2.80
C SER A 788 -22.07 15.11 1.51
N PHE A 789 -21.40 16.25 1.31
CA PHE A 789 -20.74 16.61 0.05
C PHE A 789 -19.33 17.21 0.21
N PRO A 790 -18.45 16.67 1.08
CA PRO A 790 -17.17 17.32 1.36
C PRO A 790 -16.28 17.39 0.11
N VAL A 791 -16.17 16.29 -0.63
CA VAL A 791 -15.31 16.18 -1.82
C VAL A 791 -15.77 17.10 -2.95
N LEU A 792 -17.07 17.08 -3.29
CA LEU A 792 -17.61 17.91 -4.35
C LEU A 792 -17.50 19.41 -4.01
N LEU A 793 -17.77 19.77 -2.75
CA LEU A 793 -17.65 21.15 -2.29
C LEU A 793 -16.21 21.65 -2.37
N SER A 794 -15.23 20.81 -1.99
CA SER A 794 -13.80 21.12 -2.13
C SER A 794 -13.40 21.39 -3.58
N VAL A 795 -13.82 20.50 -4.49
CA VAL A 795 -13.53 20.65 -5.93
C VAL A 795 -14.20 21.88 -6.51
N GLY A 796 -15.47 22.14 -6.15
CA GLY A 796 -16.22 23.30 -6.62
C GLY A 796 -15.61 24.62 -6.15
N ILE A 797 -15.17 24.70 -4.89
CA ILE A 797 -14.50 25.89 -4.34
C ILE A 797 -13.11 26.07 -4.96
N ALA A 798 -12.34 24.99 -5.11
CA ALA A 798 -11.04 25.04 -5.76
C ALA A 798 -11.16 25.48 -7.23
N TRP A 799 -12.13 24.93 -7.97
CA TRP A 799 -12.42 25.34 -9.34
C TRP A 799 -12.83 26.82 -9.41
N ALA A 800 -13.73 27.28 -8.53
CA ALA A 800 -14.15 28.68 -8.49
C ALA A 800 -12.97 29.62 -8.18
N LEU A 801 -12.08 29.23 -7.26
CA LEU A 801 -10.87 29.97 -6.94
C LEU A 801 -9.91 29.99 -8.14
N CYS A 802 -9.70 28.88 -8.81
CA CYS A 802 -8.93 28.82 -10.06
C CYS A 802 -9.54 29.70 -11.15
N ALA A 803 -10.86 29.75 -11.28
CA ALA A 803 -11.55 30.61 -12.24
C ALA A 803 -11.34 32.09 -11.94
N ILE A 804 -11.46 32.48 -10.66
CA ILE A 804 -11.19 33.86 -10.21
C ILE A 804 -9.73 34.23 -10.49
N LEU A 805 -8.78 33.36 -10.17
CA LEU A 805 -7.35 33.59 -10.42
C LEU A 805 -7.00 33.64 -11.92
N THR A 806 -7.70 32.85 -12.74
CA THR A 806 -7.56 32.87 -14.20
C THR A 806 -8.02 34.22 -14.76
N VAL A 807 -9.19 34.71 -14.32
CA VAL A 807 -9.72 36.02 -14.74
C VAL A 807 -8.88 37.18 -14.21
N ALA A 808 -8.33 37.04 -13.00
CA ALA A 808 -7.44 38.04 -12.40
C ALA A 808 -6.05 38.11 -13.05
N GLY A 809 -5.71 37.19 -13.97
CA GLY A 809 -4.40 37.14 -14.62
C GLY A 809 -3.28 36.63 -13.71
N ALA A 810 -3.60 35.96 -12.60
CA ALA A 810 -2.61 35.40 -11.68
C ALA A 810 -1.88 34.17 -12.26
N PHE A 811 -2.49 33.49 -13.22
CA PHE A 811 -1.89 32.36 -13.94
C PHE A 811 -1.37 32.82 -15.31
N PRO A 812 -0.08 32.61 -15.64
CA PRO A 812 0.51 32.96 -16.93
C PRO A 812 -0.22 32.28 -18.09
N SER A 813 -0.25 32.94 -19.24
CA SER A 813 -0.84 32.39 -20.48
C SER A 813 0.12 31.50 -21.26
N ASP A 814 1.39 31.45 -20.87
CA ASP A 814 2.42 30.68 -21.56
C ASP A 814 2.29 29.18 -21.24
N PRO A 815 2.16 28.28 -22.24
CA PRO A 815 2.02 26.85 -22.01
C PRO A 815 3.16 26.18 -21.24
N GLY A 816 4.35 26.78 -21.25
CA GLY A 816 5.53 26.30 -20.52
C GLY A 816 5.64 26.81 -19.08
N ALA A 817 4.75 27.69 -18.62
CA ALA A 817 4.81 28.22 -17.27
C ALA A 817 4.27 27.22 -16.23
N TRP A 818 4.87 27.23 -15.04
CA TRP A 818 4.57 26.30 -13.93
C TRP A 818 3.11 26.31 -13.44
N SER A 819 2.27 27.27 -13.84
CA SER A 819 0.87 27.38 -13.41
C SER A 819 -0.15 27.45 -14.56
N TYR A 820 0.28 27.23 -15.81
CA TYR A 820 -0.61 27.24 -16.98
C TYR A 820 -1.75 26.20 -16.87
N ALA A 821 -1.42 24.99 -16.43
CA ALA A 821 -2.36 23.89 -16.28
C ALA A 821 -3.42 24.10 -15.17
N ALA A 822 -3.28 25.14 -14.33
CA ALA A 822 -4.26 25.51 -13.30
C ALA A 822 -5.40 26.39 -13.83
N ARG A 823 -5.32 26.84 -15.10
CA ARG A 823 -6.31 27.73 -15.68
C ARG A 823 -7.60 27.02 -16.06
N THR A 824 -8.73 27.68 -15.86
CA THR A 824 -10.06 27.14 -16.17
C THR A 824 -10.56 27.47 -17.58
N ASP A 825 -9.94 28.45 -18.25
CA ASP A 825 -10.33 28.88 -19.61
C ASP A 825 -10.01 27.83 -20.69
N ILE A 826 -9.01 26.98 -20.45
CA ILE A 826 -8.64 25.87 -21.33
C ILE A 826 -9.80 24.88 -21.45
N GLY A 827 -10.39 24.47 -20.33
CA GLY A 827 -11.44 23.46 -20.27
C GLY A 827 -12.86 24.02 -20.38
N SER A 828 -13.07 25.33 -20.21
CA SER A 828 -14.41 25.94 -20.25
C SER A 828 -15.06 25.87 -21.64
N ARG A 829 -14.27 25.76 -22.71
CA ARG A 829 -14.76 25.57 -24.10
C ARG A 829 -15.55 24.27 -24.28
N ALA A 830 -15.33 23.28 -23.42
CA ALA A 830 -16.12 22.04 -23.41
C ALA A 830 -17.62 22.30 -23.18
N PHE A 831 -17.99 23.33 -22.40
CA PHE A 831 -19.41 23.64 -22.13
C PHE A 831 -20.17 24.19 -23.34
N THR A 832 -19.46 24.89 -24.23
CA THR A 832 -20.01 25.46 -25.46
C THR A 832 -20.06 24.44 -26.58
N GLU A 833 -19.09 23.52 -26.64
CA GLU A 833 -18.98 22.51 -27.69
C GLU A 833 -19.83 21.25 -27.41
N ALA A 834 -20.08 20.92 -26.13
CA ALA A 834 -20.86 19.74 -25.77
C ALA A 834 -22.37 19.90 -26.04
N ALA A 835 -22.97 18.88 -26.64
CA ALA A 835 -24.41 18.80 -26.85
C ALA A 835 -25.19 18.69 -25.53
N TRP A 836 -26.39 19.27 -25.47
CA TRP A 836 -27.28 19.17 -24.30
C TRP A 836 -27.84 17.76 -24.09
N PHE A 837 -28.18 17.07 -25.17
CA PHE A 837 -28.74 15.72 -25.15
C PHE A 837 -28.09 14.87 -26.23
N ARG A 838 -27.54 13.72 -25.84
CA ARG A 838 -26.99 12.67 -26.72
C ARG A 838 -27.28 11.33 -26.06
N LEU A 839 -28.12 10.51 -26.68
CA LEU A 839 -28.40 9.17 -26.17
C LEU A 839 -27.24 8.23 -26.56
N PRO A 840 -26.50 7.65 -25.59
CA PRO A 840 -25.45 6.68 -25.91
C PRO A 840 -26.08 5.40 -26.51
N TYR A 841 -25.46 4.86 -27.55
CA TYR A 841 -25.89 3.63 -28.20
C TYR A 841 -24.68 2.70 -28.45
N PRO A 842 -24.88 1.37 -28.52
CA PRO A 842 -23.78 0.44 -28.74
C PRO A 842 -23.15 0.66 -30.13
N GLY A 843 -21.81 0.64 -30.20
CA GLY A 843 -21.06 0.88 -31.43
C GLY A 843 -20.91 2.36 -31.84
N GLN A 844 -21.29 3.31 -30.99
CA GLN A 844 -21.25 4.75 -31.31
C GLN A 844 -19.85 5.33 -31.61
N PHE A 845 -18.79 4.66 -31.14
CA PHE A 845 -17.40 5.08 -31.37
C PHE A 845 -16.66 4.13 -32.32
N GLY A 846 -17.41 3.39 -33.15
CA GLY A 846 -16.89 2.37 -34.07
C GLY A 846 -17.38 0.97 -33.72
N GLU A 847 -17.33 0.07 -34.70
CA GLU A 847 -17.68 -1.34 -34.52
C GLU A 847 -16.65 -2.04 -33.61
N PRO A 848 -17.07 -2.83 -32.60
CA PRO A 848 -16.15 -3.47 -31.66
C PRO A 848 -15.20 -4.44 -32.37
N ARG A 849 -13.90 -4.15 -32.33
CA ARG A 849 -12.84 -4.98 -32.91
C ARG A 849 -12.08 -5.72 -31.82
N ILE A 850 -11.54 -6.88 -32.16
CA ILE A 850 -10.90 -7.77 -31.19
C ILE A 850 -9.40 -7.84 -31.49
N LEU A 851 -8.59 -7.66 -30.45
CA LEU A 851 -7.15 -7.91 -30.49
C LEU A 851 -6.83 -9.16 -29.68
N ALA A 852 -6.41 -10.25 -30.33
CA ALA A 852 -6.18 -11.54 -29.67
C ALA A 852 -5.19 -11.47 -28.48
N VAL A 853 -4.11 -10.69 -28.61
CA VAL A 853 -3.14 -10.44 -27.53
C VAL A 853 -3.78 -9.63 -26.40
N GLY A 854 -4.62 -8.66 -26.77
CA GLY A 854 -5.39 -7.85 -25.84
C GLY A 854 -6.40 -8.66 -25.03
N ILE A 855 -7.01 -9.72 -25.59
CA ILE A 855 -8.05 -10.49 -24.89
C ILE A 855 -7.50 -11.01 -23.58
N LEU A 856 -6.33 -11.62 -23.62
CA LEU A 856 -5.77 -12.26 -22.44
C LEU A 856 -5.22 -11.24 -21.44
N GLY A 857 -4.68 -10.10 -21.92
CA GLY A 857 -4.37 -8.96 -21.07
C GLY A 857 -5.62 -8.40 -20.37
N MET A 858 -6.74 -8.27 -21.08
CA MET A 858 -8.01 -7.83 -20.50
C MET A 858 -8.63 -8.88 -19.56
N THR A 859 -8.45 -10.17 -19.83
CA THR A 859 -8.87 -11.25 -18.92
C THR A 859 -8.15 -11.14 -17.58
N ALA A 860 -6.90 -10.67 -17.56
CA ALA A 860 -6.20 -10.36 -16.31
C ALA A 860 -6.90 -9.24 -15.51
N GLY A 861 -7.30 -8.16 -16.18
CA GLY A 861 -8.10 -7.08 -15.58
C GLY A 861 -9.43 -7.58 -15.03
N VAL A 862 -10.11 -8.47 -15.78
CA VAL A 862 -11.34 -9.15 -15.35
C VAL A 862 -11.12 -9.94 -14.06
N ILE A 863 -10.07 -10.77 -13.99
CA ILE A 863 -9.77 -11.55 -12.78
C ILE A 863 -9.55 -10.63 -11.57
N VAL A 864 -8.83 -9.53 -11.77
CA VAL A 864 -8.59 -8.53 -10.72
C VAL A 864 -9.92 -7.89 -10.27
N SER A 865 -10.79 -7.50 -11.20
CA SER A 865 -12.10 -6.92 -10.86
C SER A 865 -12.99 -7.89 -10.06
N VAL A 866 -12.94 -9.21 -10.35
CA VAL A 866 -13.67 -10.21 -9.57
C VAL A 866 -13.19 -10.25 -8.12
N VAL A 867 -11.88 -10.19 -7.89
CA VAL A 867 -11.31 -10.19 -6.53
C VAL A 867 -11.68 -8.91 -5.78
N GLU A 868 -11.60 -7.76 -6.44
CA GLU A 868 -12.05 -6.46 -5.92
C GLU A 868 -13.53 -6.52 -5.48
N SER A 869 -14.41 -6.94 -6.38
CA SER A 869 -15.86 -6.99 -6.16
C SER A 869 -16.28 -7.99 -5.07
N ILE A 870 -15.57 -9.10 -4.91
CA ILE A 870 -15.79 -10.01 -3.77
C ILE A 870 -15.60 -9.28 -2.43
N GLY A 871 -14.53 -8.48 -2.32
CA GLY A 871 -14.25 -7.69 -1.13
C GLY A 871 -15.37 -6.71 -0.83
N ASP A 872 -15.82 -6.01 -1.87
CA ASP A 872 -16.92 -5.03 -1.80
C ASP A 872 -18.26 -5.66 -1.43
N TYR A 873 -18.60 -6.83 -1.99
CA TYR A 873 -19.82 -7.54 -1.64
C TYR A 873 -19.86 -7.88 -0.14
N VAL A 874 -18.73 -8.34 0.40
CA VAL A 874 -18.60 -8.68 1.82
C VAL A 874 -18.67 -7.42 2.70
N ALA A 875 -18.01 -6.34 2.31
CA ALA A 875 -18.04 -5.08 3.04
C ALA A 875 -19.43 -4.43 3.04
N ALA A 876 -20.10 -4.39 1.88
CA ALA A 876 -21.44 -3.84 1.73
C ALA A 876 -22.49 -4.61 2.54
N ALA A 877 -22.43 -5.95 2.52
CA ALA A 877 -23.33 -6.79 3.31
C ALA A 877 -23.19 -6.51 4.82
N ARG A 878 -21.95 -6.41 5.31
CA ARG A 878 -21.65 -6.11 6.72
C ARG A 878 -22.15 -4.72 7.13
N LEU A 879 -21.80 -3.67 6.38
CA LEU A 879 -22.19 -2.29 6.71
C LEU A 879 -23.70 -2.06 6.61
N SER A 880 -24.38 -2.81 5.75
CA SER A 880 -25.83 -2.71 5.57
C SER A 880 -26.63 -3.61 6.51
N GLY A 881 -25.95 -4.34 7.42
CA GLY A 881 -26.60 -5.22 8.39
C GLY A 881 -27.29 -6.45 7.78
N ALA A 882 -26.89 -6.86 6.57
CA ALA A 882 -27.40 -8.08 5.95
C ALA A 882 -26.82 -9.31 6.67
N PRO A 883 -27.65 -10.31 7.05
CA PRO A 883 -27.11 -11.59 7.51
C PRO A 883 -26.32 -12.24 6.37
N ARG A 884 -25.19 -12.88 6.69
CA ARG A 884 -24.60 -13.84 5.75
C ARG A 884 -25.63 -14.97 5.55
N PRO A 885 -25.79 -15.54 4.35
CA PRO A 885 -26.79 -16.59 4.13
C PRO A 885 -26.57 -17.74 5.14
N PRO A 886 -27.59 -18.16 5.90
CA PRO A 886 -27.41 -19.00 7.07
C PRO A 886 -26.89 -20.42 6.76
N ALA A 887 -26.15 -20.97 7.73
CA ALA A 887 -25.54 -22.30 7.68
C ALA A 887 -26.56 -23.47 7.63
N HIS A 888 -27.83 -23.27 7.93
CA HIS A 888 -28.83 -24.36 7.94
C HIS A 888 -29.32 -24.73 6.52
N ALA A 889 -28.93 -23.97 5.50
CA ALA A 889 -29.01 -24.36 4.10
C ALA A 889 -27.90 -25.36 3.67
N ILE A 890 -27.02 -25.78 4.60
CA ILE A 890 -25.87 -26.67 4.35
C ILE A 890 -26.24 -28.16 4.28
N ASN A 891 -27.42 -28.57 4.76
CA ASN A 891 -27.76 -30.01 4.83
C ASN A 891 -28.33 -30.61 3.52
N ARG A 892 -27.85 -30.14 2.36
CA ARG A 892 -27.88 -30.95 1.15
C ARG A 892 -26.51 -30.86 0.48
N GLU A 893 -25.85 -32.01 0.38
CA GLU A 893 -24.50 -32.17 -0.18
C GLU A 893 -24.33 -31.35 -1.48
N ASP A 894 -23.40 -30.39 -1.39
CA ASP A 894 -22.61 -29.72 -2.44
C ASP A 894 -23.01 -28.41 -3.14
N LEU A 895 -24.14 -27.74 -2.91
CA LEU A 895 -24.34 -26.33 -3.36
C LEU A 895 -25.43 -25.61 -2.55
N SER A 896 -25.34 -24.38 -2.03
CA SER A 896 -24.30 -23.54 -1.40
C SER A 896 -25.05 -22.39 -0.67
N PRO A 897 -24.62 -21.94 0.54
CA PRO A 897 -25.08 -20.69 1.17
C PRO A 897 -24.42 -19.43 0.56
N GLN A 898 -24.29 -19.38 -0.77
CA GLN A 898 -23.35 -18.49 -1.46
C GLN A 898 -23.81 -18.00 -2.84
N SER A 899 -25.12 -18.12 -3.13
CA SER A 899 -25.71 -17.85 -4.45
C SER A 899 -25.56 -16.40 -4.94
N ASP A 900 -25.31 -15.43 -4.07
CA ASP A 900 -25.45 -14.01 -4.42
C ASP A 900 -24.16 -13.40 -4.93
N HIS A 901 -23.01 -13.87 -4.44
CA HIS A 901 -21.71 -13.54 -5.03
C HIS A 901 -21.60 -14.06 -6.47
N ILE A 902 -22.22 -15.20 -6.76
CA ILE A 902 -22.28 -15.78 -8.12
C ILE A 902 -23.09 -14.85 -9.05
N LYS A 903 -24.30 -14.45 -8.63
CA LYS A 903 -25.15 -13.53 -9.42
C LYS A 903 -24.48 -12.17 -9.63
N GLY A 904 -23.81 -11.66 -8.60
CA GLY A 904 -23.03 -10.42 -8.65
C GLY A 904 -21.96 -10.44 -9.72
N VAL A 905 -21.07 -11.45 -9.70
CA VAL A 905 -19.99 -11.58 -10.68
C VAL A 905 -20.52 -11.79 -12.10
N ILE A 906 -21.63 -12.51 -12.27
CA ILE A 906 -22.28 -12.67 -13.57
C ILE A 906 -22.77 -11.31 -14.09
N MET A 907 -23.50 -10.55 -13.29
CA MET A 907 -24.06 -9.25 -13.69
C MET A 907 -22.97 -8.20 -13.92
N GLU A 908 -21.88 -8.26 -13.16
CA GLU A 908 -20.69 -7.44 -13.38
C GLU A 908 -20.00 -7.79 -14.70
N GLY A 909 -19.86 -9.07 -15.03
CA GLY A 909 -19.38 -9.50 -16.34
C GLY A 909 -20.26 -9.01 -17.48
N VAL A 910 -21.59 -9.05 -17.32
CA VAL A 910 -22.55 -8.46 -18.28
C VAL A 910 -22.37 -6.94 -18.37
N ALA A 911 -22.15 -6.25 -17.26
CA ALA A 911 -21.87 -4.83 -17.25
C ALA A 911 -20.58 -4.48 -18.00
N CYS A 912 -19.51 -5.26 -17.85
CA CYS A 912 -18.27 -5.08 -18.60
C CYS A 912 -18.44 -5.33 -20.11
N ILE A 913 -19.29 -6.30 -20.51
CA ILE A 913 -19.68 -6.48 -21.92
C ILE A 913 -20.36 -5.21 -22.44
N LEU A 914 -21.30 -4.65 -21.67
CA LEU A 914 -21.97 -3.40 -22.03
C LEU A 914 -20.98 -2.22 -22.10
N SER A 915 -20.02 -2.13 -21.18
CA SER A 915 -18.94 -1.12 -21.26
C SER A 915 -18.18 -1.21 -22.57
N GLY A 916 -17.77 -2.42 -22.97
CA GLY A 916 -17.09 -2.63 -24.24
C GLY A 916 -17.92 -2.24 -25.46
N LEU A 917 -19.21 -2.57 -25.47
CA LEU A 917 -20.13 -2.28 -26.58
C LEU A 917 -20.48 -0.80 -26.72
N PHE A 918 -20.65 -0.08 -25.61
CA PHE A 918 -20.96 1.36 -25.60
C PHE A 918 -19.70 2.24 -25.76
N GLY A 919 -18.52 1.62 -25.86
CA GLY A 919 -17.23 2.27 -26.03
C GLY A 919 -16.77 3.04 -24.79
N VAL A 920 -17.02 2.47 -23.62
CA VAL A 920 -16.41 2.91 -22.37
C VAL A 920 -15.00 2.30 -22.31
N PRO A 921 -13.94 3.11 -22.15
CA PRO A 921 -12.56 2.62 -22.24
C PRO A 921 -12.11 1.83 -21.00
N THR A 922 -12.99 1.70 -20.00
CA THR A 922 -12.78 0.96 -18.76
C THR A 922 -13.95 -0.01 -18.52
N GLY A 923 -13.70 -1.13 -17.87
CA GLY A 923 -14.75 -2.05 -17.43
C GLY A 923 -15.49 -1.56 -16.19
N SER A 924 -16.60 -2.21 -15.88
CA SER A 924 -17.44 -1.97 -14.70
C SER A 924 -16.95 -2.82 -13.52
N THR A 925 -16.92 -2.25 -12.33
CA THR A 925 -16.66 -2.98 -11.08
C THR A 925 -17.53 -2.42 -9.95
N SER A 926 -17.56 -3.11 -8.83
CA SER A 926 -18.16 -2.61 -7.59
C SER A 926 -17.33 -1.47 -7.01
N TYR A 927 -17.98 -0.41 -6.52
CA TYR A 927 -17.26 0.75 -5.98
C TYR A 927 -17.22 0.77 -4.45
N SER A 928 -15.99 0.81 -3.94
CA SER A 928 -15.68 0.91 -2.51
C SER A 928 -16.10 2.24 -1.86
N GLU A 929 -16.16 3.36 -2.61
CA GLU A 929 -16.53 4.67 -2.07
C GLU A 929 -17.99 4.72 -1.62
N ASN A 930 -18.88 4.05 -2.35
CA ASN A 930 -20.28 3.90 -1.94
C ASN A 930 -20.41 3.14 -0.62
N ILE A 931 -19.64 2.07 -0.49
CA ILE A 931 -19.64 1.22 0.70
C ILE A 931 -19.15 2.05 1.90
N GLY A 932 -18.08 2.84 1.71
CA GLY A 932 -17.66 3.85 2.68
C GLY A 932 -18.78 4.85 3.03
N ALA A 933 -19.48 5.40 2.03
CA ALA A 933 -20.58 6.33 2.23
C ALA A 933 -21.76 5.72 3.02
N ILE A 934 -22.08 4.43 2.82
CA ILE A 934 -23.09 3.70 3.62
C ILE A 934 -22.67 3.66 5.09
N GLY A 935 -21.38 3.48 5.37
CA GLY A 935 -20.84 3.54 6.73
C GLY A 935 -21.05 4.90 7.42
N ILE A 936 -21.00 6.02 6.69
CA ILE A 936 -21.24 7.38 7.23
C ILE A 936 -22.74 7.64 7.40
N THR A 937 -23.47 7.43 6.29
CA THR A 937 -24.87 7.85 6.15
C THR A 937 -25.79 6.93 6.91
N ARG A 938 -25.35 5.70 7.21
CA ARG A 938 -26.15 4.65 7.83
C ARG A 938 -27.40 4.32 7.00
N VAL A 939 -27.37 4.56 5.69
CA VAL A 939 -28.44 4.26 4.74
C VAL A 939 -28.01 3.08 3.88
N GLY A 940 -28.50 1.88 4.22
CA GLY A 940 -28.25 0.65 3.47
C GLY A 940 -29.36 0.27 2.48
N SER A 941 -30.37 1.13 2.27
CA SER A 941 -31.53 0.79 1.43
C SER A 941 -31.17 0.63 -0.04
N ARG A 942 -31.53 -0.51 -0.62
CA ARG A 942 -31.31 -0.81 -2.05
C ARG A 942 -32.05 0.16 -2.98
N ARG A 943 -33.22 0.66 -2.57
CA ARG A 943 -34.03 1.55 -3.40
C ARG A 943 -33.33 2.89 -3.61
N VAL A 944 -32.64 3.40 -2.60
CA VAL A 944 -31.82 4.63 -2.72
C VAL A 944 -30.79 4.48 -3.84
N ILE A 945 -30.11 3.33 -3.89
CA ILE A 945 -29.13 3.04 -4.92
C ILE A 945 -29.76 2.88 -6.31
N MET A 946 -30.95 2.31 -6.41
CA MET A 946 -31.70 2.27 -7.67
C MET A 946 -32.05 3.68 -8.18
N PHE A 947 -32.45 4.59 -7.28
CA PHE A 947 -32.66 6.00 -7.65
C PHE A 947 -31.36 6.69 -8.07
N SER A 948 -30.24 6.42 -7.40
CA SER A 948 -28.90 6.87 -7.83
C SER A 948 -28.59 6.41 -9.26
N ALA A 949 -28.89 5.16 -9.59
CA ALA A 949 -28.66 4.61 -10.93
C ALA A 949 -29.53 5.28 -12.01
N VAL A 950 -30.78 5.60 -11.69
CA VAL A 950 -31.65 6.38 -12.58
C VAL A 950 -31.10 7.79 -12.79
N ILE A 951 -30.59 8.44 -11.74
CA ILE A 951 -29.94 9.75 -11.85
C ILE A 951 -28.69 9.66 -12.75
N MET A 952 -27.86 8.63 -12.59
CA MET A 952 -26.70 8.39 -13.45
C MET A 952 -27.08 8.27 -14.93
N LEU A 953 -28.18 7.57 -15.25
CA LEU A 953 -28.68 7.47 -16.62
C LEU A 953 -29.08 8.84 -17.17
N PHE A 954 -29.76 9.67 -16.38
CA PHE A 954 -30.12 11.03 -16.81
C PHE A 954 -28.89 11.91 -17.06
N PHE A 955 -27.88 11.84 -16.19
CA PHE A 955 -26.62 12.57 -16.40
C PHE A 955 -25.87 12.03 -17.63
N GLY A 956 -25.88 10.72 -17.85
CA GLY A 956 -25.24 10.09 -19.01
C GLY A 956 -25.89 10.39 -20.36
N ILE A 957 -27.14 10.85 -20.39
CA ILE A 957 -27.81 11.36 -21.61
C ILE A 957 -27.34 12.78 -21.95
N SER A 958 -26.72 13.51 -21.02
CA SER A 958 -26.27 14.88 -21.23
C SER A 958 -24.74 14.98 -21.23
N PRO A 959 -24.08 15.07 -22.41
CA PRO A 959 -22.64 15.30 -22.51
C PRO A 959 -22.13 16.53 -21.75
N LYS A 960 -23.00 17.53 -21.52
CA LYS A 960 -22.66 18.68 -20.66
C LYS A 960 -22.30 18.29 -19.23
N SER A 961 -22.84 17.18 -18.72
CA SER A 961 -22.40 16.66 -17.42
C SER A 961 -20.93 16.21 -17.47
N GLY A 962 -20.49 15.59 -18.56
CA GLY A 962 -19.09 15.24 -18.81
C GLY A 962 -18.21 16.47 -19.00
N ALA A 963 -18.73 17.51 -19.66
CA ALA A 963 -18.01 18.77 -19.86
C ALA A 963 -17.61 19.47 -18.54
N VAL A 964 -18.40 19.31 -17.47
CA VAL A 964 -18.04 19.79 -16.12
C VAL A 964 -16.70 19.19 -15.67
N PHE A 965 -16.48 17.89 -15.90
CA PHE A 965 -15.26 17.20 -15.50
C PHE A 965 -14.07 17.50 -16.39
N VAL A 966 -14.30 17.63 -17.70
CA VAL A 966 -13.26 18.08 -18.65
C VAL A 966 -12.81 19.51 -18.31
N SER A 967 -13.69 20.33 -17.73
CA SER A 967 -13.36 21.71 -17.33
C SER A 967 -12.53 21.82 -16.04
N LEU A 968 -12.32 20.72 -15.32
CA LEU A 968 -11.53 20.73 -14.09
C LEU A 968 -10.04 20.87 -14.41
N PRO A 969 -9.34 21.85 -13.84
CA PRO A 969 -7.89 21.96 -13.99
C PRO A 969 -7.18 20.69 -13.51
N GLN A 970 -6.14 20.28 -14.24
CA GLN A 970 -5.33 19.11 -13.91
C GLN A 970 -4.80 19.07 -12.46
N PRO A 971 -4.35 20.18 -11.82
CA PRO A 971 -3.93 20.13 -10.42
C PRO A 971 -5.10 19.93 -9.44
N VAL A 972 -6.31 20.39 -9.76
CA VAL A 972 -7.51 20.13 -8.95
C VAL A 972 -7.83 18.63 -8.99
N VAL A 973 -7.76 18.03 -10.17
CA VAL A 973 -7.92 16.59 -10.37
C VAL A 973 -6.83 15.80 -9.63
N GLY A 974 -5.59 16.25 -9.68
CA GLY A 974 -4.46 15.61 -8.97
C GLY A 974 -4.61 15.63 -7.45
N GLY A 975 -4.99 16.76 -6.86
CA GLY A 975 -5.27 16.87 -5.42
C GLY A 975 -6.43 15.97 -4.99
N LEU A 976 -7.50 15.95 -5.79
CA LEU A 976 -8.63 15.05 -5.57
C LEU A 976 -8.20 13.58 -5.60
N PHE A 977 -7.41 13.17 -6.59
CA PHE A 977 -6.91 11.80 -6.71
C PHE A 977 -6.06 11.38 -5.53
N LEU A 978 -5.17 12.26 -5.06
CA LEU A 978 -4.32 11.93 -3.93
C LEU A 978 -5.15 11.70 -2.65
N ALA A 979 -6.18 12.51 -2.43
CA ALA A 979 -7.09 12.34 -1.30
C ALA A 979 -7.96 11.08 -1.41
N MET A 980 -8.48 10.79 -2.60
CA MET A 980 -9.35 9.62 -2.85
C MET A 980 -8.59 8.31 -2.82
N PHE A 981 -7.45 8.20 -3.51
CA PHE A 981 -6.64 6.97 -3.47
C PHE A 981 -6.05 6.72 -2.08
N GLY A 982 -5.74 7.78 -1.33
CA GLY A 982 -5.46 7.68 0.10
C GLY A 982 -6.64 7.08 0.86
N MET A 983 -7.85 7.61 0.71
CA MET A 983 -9.05 7.06 1.35
C MET A 983 -9.28 5.59 0.99
N VAL A 984 -9.17 5.21 -0.27
CA VAL A 984 -9.30 3.81 -0.75
C VAL A 984 -8.27 2.90 -0.07
N ALA A 985 -7.01 3.33 0.00
CA ALA A 985 -5.97 2.58 0.70
C ALA A 985 -6.32 2.38 2.19
N GLY A 986 -6.83 3.43 2.84
CA GLY A 986 -7.31 3.38 4.21
C GLY A 986 -8.47 2.40 4.41
N VAL A 987 -9.48 2.42 3.54
CA VAL A 987 -10.65 1.52 3.60
C VAL A 987 -10.20 0.06 3.46
N GLY A 988 -9.25 -0.22 2.55
CA GLY A 988 -8.62 -1.54 2.46
C GLY A 988 -8.01 -1.98 3.79
N LEU A 989 -7.18 -1.14 4.40
CA LEU A 989 -6.55 -1.42 5.69
C LEU A 989 -7.54 -1.56 6.85
N SER A 990 -8.69 -0.88 6.80
CA SER A 990 -9.74 -1.01 7.81
C SER A 990 -10.30 -2.43 7.90
N SER A 991 -10.22 -3.22 6.81
CA SER A 991 -10.65 -4.62 6.82
C SER A 991 -9.78 -5.49 7.72
N LEU A 992 -8.55 -5.09 8.04
CA LEU A 992 -7.68 -5.84 8.96
C LEU A 992 -8.22 -5.91 10.39
N GLN A 993 -9.13 -5.00 10.79
CA GLN A 993 -9.73 -5.02 12.13
C GLN A 993 -10.50 -6.30 12.45
N TYR A 994 -10.92 -7.03 11.41
CA TYR A 994 -11.65 -8.29 11.54
C TYR A 994 -10.73 -9.52 11.65
N ALA A 995 -9.42 -9.36 11.48
CA ALA A 995 -8.45 -10.44 11.62
C ALA A 995 -7.58 -10.19 12.86
N ASN A 996 -7.11 -11.28 13.48
CA ASN A 996 -6.25 -11.17 14.65
C ASN A 996 -4.83 -10.77 14.24
N MET A 997 -4.54 -9.48 14.26
CA MET A 997 -3.22 -8.91 13.90
C MET A 997 -2.17 -9.07 15.01
N ASN A 998 -2.52 -9.66 16.17
CA ASN A 998 -1.50 -10.09 17.14
C ASN A 998 -0.82 -11.40 16.71
N ASN A 999 -1.40 -12.16 15.78
CA ASN A 999 -0.78 -13.36 15.25
C ASN A 999 0.23 -12.99 14.16
N GLN A 1000 1.50 -13.31 14.39
CA GLN A 1000 2.59 -12.97 13.47
C GLN A 1000 2.46 -13.60 12.10
N ARG A 1001 1.80 -14.76 12.01
CA ARG A 1001 1.45 -15.37 10.74
C ARG A 1001 0.64 -14.40 9.88
N ASN A 1002 -0.36 -13.72 10.46
CA ASN A 1002 -1.20 -12.77 9.74
C ASN A 1002 -0.45 -11.50 9.37
N VAL A 1003 0.37 -11.00 10.30
CA VAL A 1003 1.28 -9.85 10.08
C VAL A 1003 2.17 -10.10 8.87
N PHE A 1004 2.79 -11.30 8.78
CA PHE A 1004 3.65 -11.69 7.67
C PHE A 1004 2.88 -11.81 6.35
N VAL A 1005 1.70 -12.44 6.33
CA VAL A 1005 0.87 -12.60 5.11
C VAL A 1005 0.55 -11.23 4.50
N VAL A 1006 0.06 -10.29 5.31
CA VAL A 1006 -0.32 -8.95 4.84
C VAL A 1006 0.90 -8.18 4.35
N GLY A 1007 1.95 -8.09 5.17
CA GLY A 1007 3.11 -7.29 4.83
C GLY A 1007 3.91 -7.82 3.62
N TYR A 1008 4.15 -9.13 3.56
CA TYR A 1008 4.86 -9.75 2.43
C TYR A 1008 4.10 -9.61 1.12
N SER A 1009 2.77 -9.79 1.13
CA SER A 1009 1.95 -9.69 -0.08
C SER A 1009 1.97 -8.28 -0.69
N ILE A 1010 1.96 -7.23 0.13
CA ILE A 1010 2.08 -5.83 -0.34
C ILE A 1010 3.46 -5.58 -0.94
N ILE A 1011 4.53 -5.98 -0.26
CA ILE A 1011 5.91 -5.76 -0.74
C ILE A 1011 6.18 -6.54 -2.02
N LEU A 1012 5.77 -7.80 -2.12
CA LEU A 1012 5.95 -8.59 -3.34
C LEU A 1012 5.15 -8.00 -4.51
N GLY A 1013 3.93 -7.53 -4.26
CA GLY A 1013 3.10 -6.94 -5.30
C GLY A 1013 3.51 -5.54 -5.74
N LEU A 1014 4.32 -4.81 -4.97
CA LEU A 1014 5.01 -3.61 -5.48
C LEU A 1014 6.34 -3.98 -6.17
N ALA A 1015 7.12 -4.88 -5.58
CA ALA A 1015 8.49 -5.17 -6.03
C ALA A 1015 8.55 -5.87 -7.39
N LEU A 1016 7.76 -6.93 -7.59
CA LEU A 1016 7.83 -7.73 -8.81
C LEU A 1016 7.34 -6.94 -10.05
N PRO A 1017 6.17 -6.27 -10.01
CA PRO A 1017 5.73 -5.42 -11.11
C PRO A 1017 6.66 -4.24 -11.37
N HIS A 1018 7.22 -3.62 -10.32
CA HIS A 1018 8.20 -2.54 -10.47
C HIS A 1018 9.40 -3.01 -11.29
N TRP A 1019 10.03 -4.13 -10.89
CA TRP A 1019 11.15 -4.70 -11.63
C TRP A 1019 10.78 -5.09 -13.07
N LEU A 1020 9.60 -5.67 -13.29
CA LEU A 1020 9.13 -6.07 -14.63
C LEU A 1020 8.91 -4.88 -15.58
N ARG A 1021 8.71 -3.67 -15.05
CA ARG A 1021 8.54 -2.43 -15.83
C ARG A 1021 9.86 -1.67 -16.03
N SER A 1022 10.88 -1.92 -15.21
CA SER A 1022 12.14 -1.19 -15.27
C SER A 1022 12.89 -1.38 -16.60
N PRO A 1023 13.41 -0.30 -17.21
CA PRO A 1023 14.11 -0.34 -18.51
C PRO A 1023 15.35 -1.24 -18.54
N SER A 1024 15.98 -1.51 -17.38
CA SER A 1024 17.22 -2.30 -17.23
C SER A 1024 17.14 -3.75 -17.76
N ARG A 1025 15.97 -4.21 -18.22
CA ARG A 1025 15.81 -5.44 -19.00
C ARG A 1025 16.50 -5.37 -20.39
N SER A 1026 16.69 -4.17 -20.94
CA SER A 1026 17.30 -3.96 -22.27
C SER A 1026 18.81 -4.25 -22.34
N GLY A 1027 19.51 -4.32 -21.19
CA GLY A 1027 20.96 -4.58 -21.14
C GLY A 1027 21.39 -6.04 -20.98
N GLY A 1028 20.46 -6.96 -20.71
CA GLY A 1028 20.76 -8.37 -20.39
C GLY A 1028 19.88 -9.39 -21.11
N MET A 1029 18.76 -8.97 -21.70
CA MET A 1029 18.10 -9.72 -22.76
C MET A 1029 18.64 -9.14 -24.06
N SER A 1030 19.62 -9.80 -24.67
CA SER A 1030 19.93 -9.52 -26.06
C SER A 1030 18.64 -9.60 -26.88
N ASN A 1031 18.52 -8.79 -27.92
CA ASN A 1031 17.48 -8.95 -28.95
C ASN A 1031 17.46 -10.39 -29.51
N ASP A 1032 18.52 -11.18 -29.28
CA ASP A 1032 18.63 -12.60 -29.62
C ASP A 1032 17.97 -13.55 -28.60
N GLN A 1033 17.45 -13.09 -27.46
CA GLN A 1033 16.54 -13.89 -26.61
C GLN A 1033 15.07 -13.49 -26.78
N ALA A 1034 14.81 -12.36 -27.44
CA ALA A 1034 13.65 -12.25 -28.33
C ALA A 1034 13.79 -13.17 -29.58
N MET A 1035 14.83 -14.00 -29.65
CA MET A 1035 15.00 -15.11 -30.60
C MET A 1035 14.99 -16.51 -29.93
N LEU A 1036 14.74 -16.61 -28.61
CA LEU A 1036 14.08 -17.80 -28.02
C LEU A 1036 12.55 -17.69 -28.13
N VAL A 1037 12.08 -16.46 -28.36
CA VAL A 1037 10.86 -16.15 -29.11
C VAL A 1037 11.14 -16.56 -30.58
N GLY A 1038 11.03 -17.85 -30.83
CA GLY A 1038 10.81 -18.34 -32.18
C GLY A 1038 9.60 -17.61 -32.76
N LYS A 1039 9.72 -17.15 -34.01
CA LYS A 1039 8.60 -16.69 -34.82
C LYS A 1039 7.42 -17.68 -34.68
N GLU A 1040 6.25 -17.11 -34.37
CA GLU A 1040 4.92 -17.71 -34.46
C GLU A 1040 4.63 -18.94 -33.56
N GLY A 1041 3.88 -18.73 -32.47
CA GLY A 1041 3.33 -19.83 -31.67
C GLY A 1041 2.50 -19.42 -30.45
N ALA A 1042 1.58 -20.30 -30.03
CA ALA A 1042 0.70 -20.13 -28.87
C ALA A 1042 1.45 -20.00 -27.52
N SER A 1043 2.70 -20.48 -27.44
CA SER A 1043 3.57 -20.34 -26.26
C SER A 1043 3.96 -18.90 -25.95
N LEU A 1044 4.06 -18.05 -26.98
CA LEU A 1044 4.37 -16.63 -26.82
C LEU A 1044 3.24 -15.87 -26.12
N ILE A 1045 2.02 -16.20 -26.53
CA ILE A 1045 0.79 -15.60 -26.02
C ILE A 1045 0.60 -15.96 -24.54
N VAL A 1046 0.85 -17.22 -24.15
CA VAL A 1046 0.77 -17.64 -22.73
C VAL A 1046 1.82 -16.93 -21.87
N LEU A 1047 3.04 -16.71 -22.40
CA LEU A 1047 4.09 -16.01 -21.67
C LEU A 1047 3.79 -14.51 -21.52
N GLU A 1048 3.33 -13.84 -22.58
CA GLU A 1048 2.99 -12.42 -22.57
C GLU A 1048 1.84 -12.11 -21.60
N THR A 1049 0.92 -13.07 -21.45
CA THR A 1049 -0.26 -12.93 -20.59
C THR A 1049 0.07 -13.18 -19.14
N LEU A 1050 0.92 -14.17 -18.87
CA LEU A 1050 1.56 -14.33 -17.58
C LEU A 1050 2.37 -13.07 -17.20
N LEU A 1051 3.13 -12.49 -18.13
CA LEU A 1051 3.89 -11.27 -17.88
C LEU A 1051 2.98 -10.06 -17.62
N THR A 1052 1.82 -9.97 -18.29
CA THR A 1052 0.86 -8.90 -18.08
C THR A 1052 0.17 -9.02 -16.72
N LEU A 1053 -0.18 -10.24 -16.30
CA LEU A 1053 -0.66 -10.53 -14.94
C LEU A 1053 0.38 -10.15 -13.88
N LEU A 1054 1.64 -10.55 -14.08
CA LEU A 1054 2.73 -10.26 -13.15
C LEU A 1054 3.14 -8.78 -13.14
N LYS A 1055 2.78 -8.00 -14.17
CA LYS A 1055 2.91 -6.53 -14.19
C LYS A 1055 1.76 -5.83 -13.44
N ASN A 1056 0.72 -6.54 -12.99
CA ASN A 1056 -0.37 -5.93 -12.23
C ASN A 1056 -0.13 -6.10 -10.73
N GLU A 1057 0.07 -4.98 -10.04
CA GLU A 1057 0.34 -4.92 -8.60
C GLU A 1057 -0.77 -5.56 -7.77
N ILE A 1058 -2.02 -5.27 -8.11
CA ILE A 1058 -3.21 -5.77 -7.44
C ILE A 1058 -3.28 -7.30 -7.55
N PHE A 1059 -3.00 -7.85 -8.73
CA PHE A 1059 -3.01 -9.29 -8.97
C PHE A 1059 -1.91 -9.99 -8.16
N VAL A 1060 -0.67 -9.50 -8.23
CA VAL A 1060 0.47 -10.12 -7.54
C VAL A 1060 0.24 -10.11 -6.02
N THR A 1061 -0.25 -9.00 -5.46
CA THR A 1061 -0.59 -8.95 -4.03
C THR A 1061 -1.74 -9.86 -3.66
N GLY A 1062 -2.86 -9.80 -4.37
CA GLY A 1062 -4.02 -10.65 -4.08
C GLY A 1062 -3.68 -12.14 -4.17
N PHE A 1063 -2.93 -12.54 -5.20
CA PHE A 1063 -2.48 -13.92 -5.39
C PHE A 1063 -1.50 -14.36 -4.29
N ALA A 1064 -0.51 -13.53 -3.95
CA ALA A 1064 0.45 -13.83 -2.89
C ALA A 1064 -0.23 -13.93 -1.52
N ALA A 1065 -1.13 -13.00 -1.20
CA ALA A 1065 -1.92 -13.02 0.03
C ALA A 1065 -2.81 -14.26 0.09
N PHE A 1066 -3.50 -14.59 -1.01
CA PHE A 1066 -4.34 -15.78 -1.11
C PHE A 1066 -3.55 -17.07 -0.93
N LEU A 1067 -2.39 -17.19 -1.59
CA LEU A 1067 -1.52 -18.36 -1.49
C LEU A 1067 -1.02 -18.53 -0.05
N LEU A 1068 -0.49 -17.47 0.56
CA LEU A 1068 0.05 -17.52 1.91
C LEU A 1068 -1.04 -17.75 2.96
N ASP A 1069 -2.22 -17.12 2.82
CA ASP A 1069 -3.32 -17.30 3.76
C ASP A 1069 -3.92 -18.72 3.71
N ASN A 1070 -3.75 -19.45 2.60
CA ASN A 1070 -4.22 -20.84 2.49
C ASN A 1070 -3.12 -21.87 2.73
N LEU A 1071 -1.86 -21.53 2.46
CA LEU A 1071 -0.71 -22.40 2.71
C LEU A 1071 -0.35 -22.44 4.20
N LEU A 1072 -0.40 -21.29 4.88
CA LEU A 1072 -0.04 -21.19 6.30
C LEU A 1072 -1.21 -21.61 7.19
N ARG A 1073 -0.94 -22.57 8.09
CA ARG A 1073 -1.92 -23.04 9.07
C ARG A 1073 -2.38 -21.88 9.97
N GLY A 1074 -3.68 -21.74 10.15
CA GLY A 1074 -4.28 -20.72 11.02
C GLY A 1074 -5.74 -21.07 11.31
N SER A 1075 -6.21 -20.72 12.51
CA SER A 1075 -7.61 -20.94 12.87
C SER A 1075 -8.53 -20.04 12.03
N PRO A 1076 -9.74 -20.48 11.65
CA PRO A 1076 -10.68 -19.64 10.92
C PRO A 1076 -11.03 -18.32 11.66
N SER A 1077 -11.03 -18.32 12.99
CA SER A 1077 -11.26 -17.13 13.80
C SER A 1077 -10.09 -16.15 13.72
N ASP A 1078 -8.84 -16.62 13.81
CA ASP A 1078 -7.66 -15.76 13.67
C ASP A 1078 -7.57 -15.10 12.28
N ARG A 1079 -8.07 -15.80 11.26
CA ARG A 1079 -8.14 -15.29 9.88
C ARG A 1079 -9.26 -14.27 9.67
N GLY A 1080 -10.18 -14.12 10.62
CA GLY A 1080 -11.39 -13.30 10.45
C GLY A 1080 -12.43 -13.91 9.50
N LEU A 1081 -12.42 -15.25 9.37
CA LEU A 1081 -13.40 -16.00 8.58
C LEU A 1081 -14.65 -16.33 9.40
N VAL A 1082 -14.48 -16.60 10.71
CA VAL A 1082 -15.57 -16.79 11.66
C VAL A 1082 -16.19 -15.45 11.97
N VAL A 1083 -17.51 -15.36 11.81
CA VAL A 1083 -18.32 -14.27 12.35
C VAL A 1083 -19.06 -14.86 13.52
N GLU A 1084 -19.04 -14.18 14.67
CA GLU A 1084 -19.93 -14.52 15.79
C GLU A 1084 -21.36 -14.58 15.26
N GLU A 1085 -21.95 -15.79 15.27
CA GLU A 1085 -23.36 -16.01 14.99
C GLU A 1085 -24.19 -15.58 16.22
N ASP A 1086 -24.08 -14.31 16.63
CA ASP A 1086 -24.79 -13.78 17.79
C ASP A 1086 -26.25 -13.46 17.44
N GLY A 1087 -26.96 -14.50 17.00
CA GLY A 1087 -28.37 -14.52 16.66
C GLY A 1087 -28.95 -15.92 16.46
N ALA A 1088 -28.13 -16.98 16.48
CA ALA A 1088 -28.62 -18.35 16.28
C ALA A 1088 -29.38 -18.92 17.49
N ASP A 1089 -29.09 -18.46 18.72
CA ASP A 1089 -29.73 -19.00 19.93
C ASP A 1089 -31.17 -18.50 20.16
N ASN A 1090 -31.68 -17.59 19.32
CA ASN A 1090 -33.09 -17.18 19.30
C ASN A 1090 -33.83 -17.57 18.00
N ALA A 1091 -33.20 -18.40 17.15
CA ALA A 1091 -33.72 -18.74 15.82
C ALA A 1091 -34.81 -19.83 15.81
N ASP A 1092 -35.30 -20.28 16.98
CA ASP A 1092 -36.36 -21.30 17.07
C ASP A 1092 -37.78 -20.76 16.85
N THR A 1093 -37.98 -19.46 16.60
CA THR A 1093 -39.33 -18.88 16.37
C THR A 1093 -39.52 -17.97 15.16
N GLY A 1094 -38.53 -17.82 14.25
CA GLY A 1094 -38.57 -16.78 13.20
C GLY A 1094 -38.11 -17.12 11.79
N GLN A 1095 -38.03 -18.40 11.39
CA GLN A 1095 -37.54 -18.81 10.06
C GLN A 1095 -38.53 -18.46 8.93
N ARG A 1096 -38.44 -17.22 8.41
CA ARG A 1096 -38.95 -16.84 7.09
C ARG A 1096 -38.29 -15.60 6.45
N ASN A 1097 -37.62 -14.74 7.22
CA ASN A 1097 -37.19 -13.42 6.70
C ASN A 1097 -35.78 -13.36 6.09
N ASP A 1098 -34.89 -14.34 6.32
CA ASP A 1098 -33.50 -14.25 5.85
C ASP A 1098 -33.31 -14.62 4.36
N LEU A 1099 -34.28 -15.30 3.74
CA LEU A 1099 -34.24 -15.68 2.31
C LEU A 1099 -34.69 -14.55 1.37
N ASP A 1100 -35.51 -13.60 1.86
CA ASP A 1100 -36.09 -12.52 1.05
C ASP A 1100 -35.03 -11.49 0.59
N TYR A 1101 -33.90 -11.38 1.29
CA TYR A 1101 -32.80 -10.47 0.94
C TYR A 1101 -32.22 -10.74 -0.46
N TYR A 1102 -32.22 -12.01 -0.89
CA TYR A 1102 -31.38 -12.50 -1.99
C TYR A 1102 -32.14 -13.19 -3.14
N ASP A 1103 -33.45 -13.37 -3.00
CA ASP A 1103 -34.31 -14.02 -4.01
C ASP A 1103 -34.58 -13.16 -5.27
N ILE A 1104 -34.92 -13.77 -6.40
CA ILE A 1104 -35.18 -13.06 -7.68
C ILE A 1104 -36.56 -12.39 -7.63
N PRO A 1105 -36.73 -11.13 -8.09
CA PRO A 1105 -38.00 -10.39 -7.91
C PRO A 1105 -39.18 -10.94 -8.71
N PHE A 1106 -38.93 -11.69 -9.80
CA PHE A 1106 -39.97 -12.12 -10.74
C PHE A 1106 -39.80 -13.59 -11.14
N GLY A 1107 -40.92 -14.30 -11.32
CA GLY A 1107 -40.93 -15.63 -11.94
C GLY A 1107 -40.66 -16.82 -11.02
N VAL A 1108 -40.45 -16.62 -9.71
CA VAL A 1108 -40.18 -17.69 -8.72
C VAL A 1108 -41.20 -18.85 -8.80
N LYS A 1109 -42.48 -18.53 -8.96
CA LYS A 1109 -43.58 -19.51 -9.13
C LYS A 1109 -43.61 -20.20 -10.50
N LEU A 1110 -43.09 -19.56 -11.54
CA LEU A 1110 -43.08 -20.08 -12.92
C LEU A 1110 -41.85 -20.96 -13.17
N LEU A 1111 -40.68 -20.53 -12.70
CA LEU A 1111 -39.41 -21.26 -12.80
C LEU A 1111 -39.38 -22.53 -11.94
N GLY A 1112 -40.05 -22.53 -10.78
CA GLY A 1112 -40.15 -23.71 -9.90
C GLY A 1112 -40.90 -24.91 -10.52
N ASN A 1113 -41.57 -24.74 -11.66
CA ASN A 1113 -42.30 -25.82 -12.35
C ASN A 1113 -41.47 -26.54 -13.42
N TRP A 1114 -40.26 -26.07 -13.73
CA TRP A 1114 -39.42 -26.66 -14.78
C TRP A 1114 -38.42 -27.67 -14.20
N PRO A 1115 -38.47 -28.96 -14.62
CA PRO A 1115 -37.76 -30.04 -13.94
C PRO A 1115 -36.23 -30.02 -14.08
N ARG A 1116 -35.66 -29.17 -14.96
CA ARG A 1116 -34.22 -29.10 -15.25
C ARG A 1116 -33.53 -27.83 -14.73
N LEU A 1117 -34.28 -26.86 -14.19
CA LEU A 1117 -33.72 -25.59 -13.69
C LEU A 1117 -32.91 -25.76 -12.38
N HIS A 1118 -33.02 -26.92 -11.71
CA HIS A 1118 -32.23 -27.29 -10.53
C HIS A 1118 -30.73 -27.53 -10.82
N VAL A 1119 -30.34 -27.68 -12.09
CA VAL A 1119 -28.94 -27.91 -12.49
C VAL A 1119 -28.16 -26.59 -12.60
N LEU A 1120 -28.86 -25.45 -12.65
CA LEU A 1120 -28.24 -24.14 -12.83
C LEU A 1120 -27.84 -23.56 -11.46
N PRO A 1121 -26.54 -23.32 -11.20
CA PRO A 1121 -26.02 -22.99 -9.87
C PRO A 1121 -26.42 -21.59 -9.34
N PHE A 1122 -27.07 -20.77 -10.16
CA PHE A 1122 -27.52 -19.41 -9.82
C PHE A 1122 -29.00 -19.32 -9.39
N LEU A 1123 -29.74 -20.43 -9.41
CA LEU A 1123 -31.16 -20.48 -9.03
C LEU A 1123 -31.36 -21.28 -7.72
N PRO A 1124 -32.19 -20.80 -6.76
CA PRO A 1124 -32.54 -21.55 -5.55
C PRO A 1124 -33.23 -22.89 -5.87
N ASP A 1125 -33.00 -23.92 -5.05
CA ASP A 1125 -33.71 -25.20 -5.18
C ASP A 1125 -35.13 -25.12 -4.55
N TYR A 1126 -36.11 -24.78 -5.39
CA TYR A 1126 -37.51 -24.59 -4.96
C TYR A 1126 -38.26 -25.90 -4.58
N ARG A 1127 -37.64 -27.09 -4.69
CA ARG A 1127 -38.30 -28.37 -4.30
C ARG A 1127 -38.25 -28.64 -2.80
N LEU A 1128 -37.18 -28.24 -2.10
CA LEU A 1128 -37.05 -28.41 -0.64
C LEU A 1128 -38.13 -27.62 0.12
N ILE A 1129 -38.40 -26.40 -0.33
CA ILE A 1129 -39.42 -25.49 0.23
C ILE A 1129 -40.83 -26.12 0.16
N LYS A 1130 -41.11 -26.92 -0.86
CA LYS A 1130 -42.43 -27.56 -1.07
C LYS A 1130 -42.66 -28.77 -0.15
N ASN A 1131 -41.59 -29.42 0.31
CA ASN A 1131 -41.65 -30.60 1.18
C ASN A 1131 -41.77 -30.21 2.66
N ASP A 1132 -41.11 -29.14 3.11
CA ASP A 1132 -41.27 -28.61 4.48
C ASP A 1132 -42.67 -28.06 4.75
N VAL A 1133 -43.30 -27.46 3.74
CA VAL A 1133 -44.72 -27.02 3.83
C VAL A 1133 -45.67 -28.22 3.91
N LYS A 1134 -45.31 -29.37 3.31
CA LYS A 1134 -46.09 -30.61 3.44
C LYS A 1134 -45.91 -31.26 4.82
N GLN A 1135 -44.71 -31.23 5.40
CA GLN A 1135 -44.46 -31.77 6.75
C GLN A 1135 -45.09 -30.94 7.88
N LYS A 1136 -45.15 -29.60 7.75
CA LYS A 1136 -45.84 -28.74 8.73
C LYS A 1136 -47.38 -28.87 8.70
N ASN A 1137 -47.95 -29.30 7.57
CA ASN A 1137 -49.39 -29.59 7.48
C ASN A 1137 -49.75 -30.98 8.03
N THR A 1138 -48.78 -31.75 8.52
CA THR A 1138 -48.97 -33.02 9.21
C THR A 1138 -48.46 -32.93 10.65
N HIS A 1139 -49.08 -32.08 11.48
CA HIS A 1139 -48.97 -32.26 12.93
C HIS A 1139 -49.83 -33.48 13.33
N PRO A 1140 -49.30 -34.43 14.14
CA PRO A 1140 -50.13 -35.46 14.73
C PRO A 1140 -51.09 -34.78 15.71
N LYS A 1141 -52.38 -35.13 15.62
CA LYS A 1141 -53.36 -34.76 16.64
C LYS A 1141 -52.85 -35.26 17.99
N SER A 1142 -52.82 -34.35 18.95
CA SER A 1142 -52.65 -34.63 20.38
C SER A 1142 -53.66 -35.68 20.84
N ASP A 1143 -53.19 -36.87 21.22
CA ASP A 1143 -53.91 -37.72 22.16
C ASP A 1143 -53.41 -37.37 23.56
N GLN A 1144 -54.34 -36.86 24.36
CA GLN A 1144 -54.22 -36.59 25.79
C GLN A 1144 -54.15 -37.91 26.56
N VAL A 1145 -53.14 -38.09 27.42
CA VAL A 1145 -53.24 -38.48 28.85
C VAL A 1145 -52.02 -37.95 29.57
#